data_AF-A0A426UBS6-F1
#
_entry.id   AF-A0A426UBS6-F1
#
_cell.length_a   1.000
_cell.length_b   1.000
_cell.length_c   1.000
_cell.angle_alpha   90.00
_cell.angle_beta   90.00
_cell.angle_gamma   90.00
#
_symmetry.space_group_name_H-M   'P 1'
#
loop_
_entity.id
_entity.type
_entity.pdbx_description
1 polymer ?
#
loop_
_entity_poly.entity_id
_entity_poly.type
_entity_poly.pdbx_seq_one_letter_code
_entity_poly.pdbx_strand_id
1 'polypeptide(L)'
;MSILTLEQAAEYLQITPADLREELEQGKIPGRQIAGQWRISRSALEHFLAQCEPVPNSTLPSTQVASDSLHSTLASADHGVAQSGASDNMPAEGTVTAEATATTDAAHDDKLLAPEAAVALPESAAILGTDSSATAMIEAVPVEDEEIGEERVPVPGNNREDSSKFVARIFVYNQQQGFGYAKSSDGKTIHIDSKYLVTPHPIPFPGDIIEFEWHKSRKGVPQARSIRVIEATSTTYPVQKATIEPPKQILEPKESKVDLYMPRHRPHPNGTRESERLYQLAALANTEGRYDEARKLFKRAIEAGGGVKEYAALAKSEREGGSRSEAIRILKEAIDRFPNQARFYIMHGQIVRSMRKLELAEDIFRNGLSQIPRDAGLRTNLAQTLVQIGSEAALREAGDIYAQLERDGKLNTQDRQYKRFQFLQRNPRANQVYDFFQALTNTKVSIPGQRLLPQAITDIVIETDDQELQESFGLSGAILVRCFQRPAQSAEIVNLKEYLAKLRNNELIGLSDGREVVLNRSLAFIAVPDSSKIRDQIMNILSESSEAIVPIDDSLLQTRNSENVLDTLRDLLGQYLGQRDLYNSTGPVYGVPGRRFFGRERQLVQLADDVYRGQFIGIYGLRKMGKTSLVYQLRDEKLSSDAVAYVDLQASHSQIVRDLAPLYYELENDLYRRLVRRDPHAAALLRLGKYDRYSELPEAAQKIALIFAEDMRAILDELKDGKITSFKRVVIVLDELERILPITGQEGIQGYLEFFGLIRGLMQTERYRGLLSSVVVAANASISERGYWQDRENPVFALYKTVFLPPFSEEETREMIVTLGRGMSVRWEDEAIHSIFAETGGHPFLTRLFCSRIIQNYRNRPLIVTNDMVASQINHFIRSEGDKMGQITELLQRNFPDEENYLEQIALDEPLESLPDEALRHLLGYHLIHAEGGRYRITLNLLRRWLRRRAGVKDE
;
A
#
# COMPACT_ATOMS: atom_id res chain seq x y z
N MET A 1 -1.46 -11.98 -42.31
CA MET A 1 -2.15 -12.87 -43.27
C MET A 1 -2.17 -12.20 -44.62
N SER A 2 -1.92 -12.91 -45.71
CA SER A 2 -2.11 -12.40 -47.08
C SER A 2 -3.45 -12.88 -47.62
N ILE A 3 -4.17 -11.97 -48.27
CA ILE A 3 -5.41 -12.26 -49.01
C ILE A 3 -5.06 -12.26 -50.49
N LEU A 4 -5.42 -13.32 -51.18
CA LEU A 4 -5.18 -13.53 -52.61
C LEU A 4 -6.43 -13.12 -53.40
N THR A 5 -6.21 -12.65 -54.64
CA THR A 5 -7.29 -12.59 -55.65
C THR A 5 -7.58 -14.00 -56.20
N LEU A 6 -8.64 -14.13 -57.02
CA LEU A 6 -8.98 -15.39 -57.68
C LEU A 6 -7.82 -15.93 -58.53
N GLU A 7 -7.15 -15.05 -59.25
CA GLU A 7 -6.05 -15.35 -60.15
C GLU A 7 -4.81 -15.80 -59.38
N GLN A 8 -4.47 -15.09 -58.29
CA GLN A 8 -3.33 -15.42 -57.42
C GLN A 8 -3.54 -16.72 -56.63
N ALA A 9 -4.79 -17.03 -56.25
CA ALA A 9 -5.13 -18.28 -55.60
C ALA A 9 -5.15 -19.46 -56.58
N ALA A 10 -5.58 -19.23 -57.82
CA ALA A 10 -5.53 -20.23 -58.89
C ALA A 10 -4.08 -20.57 -59.26
N GLU A 11 -3.21 -19.56 -59.41
CA GLU A 11 -1.76 -19.72 -59.57
C GLU A 11 -1.13 -20.49 -58.39
N TYR A 12 -1.50 -20.15 -57.16
CA TYR A 12 -1.03 -20.85 -55.95
C TYR A 12 -1.46 -22.32 -55.88
N LEU A 13 -2.66 -22.65 -56.36
CA LEU A 13 -3.20 -24.02 -56.42
C LEU A 13 -2.85 -24.78 -57.71
N GLN A 14 -2.22 -24.13 -58.68
CA GLN A 14 -1.91 -24.67 -60.02
C GLN A 14 -3.15 -25.16 -60.81
N ILE A 15 -4.31 -24.51 -60.61
CA ILE A 15 -5.57 -24.75 -61.35
C ILE A 15 -5.98 -23.50 -62.13
N THR A 16 -6.99 -23.56 -63.00
CA THR A 16 -7.42 -22.34 -63.71
C THR A 16 -8.30 -21.46 -62.81
N PRO A 17 -8.35 -20.13 -63.04
CA PRO A 17 -9.28 -19.23 -62.34
C PRO A 17 -10.76 -19.55 -62.58
N ALA A 18 -11.10 -20.34 -63.61
CA ALA A 18 -12.46 -20.80 -63.87
C ALA A 18 -12.82 -21.97 -62.94
N ASP A 19 -11.97 -22.99 -62.87
CA ASP A 19 -12.18 -24.16 -62.01
C ASP A 19 -12.22 -23.74 -60.53
N LEU A 20 -11.30 -22.85 -60.11
CA LEU A 20 -11.31 -22.30 -58.76
C LEU A 20 -12.58 -21.50 -58.47
N ARG A 21 -13.13 -20.76 -59.44
CA ARG A 21 -14.42 -20.06 -59.25
C ARG A 21 -15.54 -21.06 -59.02
N GLU A 22 -15.62 -22.13 -59.81
CA GLU A 22 -16.66 -23.14 -59.64
C GLU A 22 -16.55 -23.84 -58.27
N GLU A 23 -15.35 -24.21 -57.84
CA GLU A 23 -15.10 -24.83 -56.53
C GLU A 23 -15.40 -23.89 -55.34
N LEU A 24 -15.22 -22.57 -55.53
CA LEU A 24 -15.60 -21.52 -54.55
C LEU A 24 -17.12 -21.29 -54.51
N GLU A 25 -17.77 -21.25 -55.68
CA GLU A 25 -19.23 -21.09 -55.80
C GLU A 25 -19.98 -22.34 -55.29
N GLN A 26 -19.38 -23.52 -55.40
CA GLN A 26 -19.86 -24.77 -54.78
C GLN A 26 -19.45 -24.91 -53.30
N GLY A 27 -18.74 -23.94 -52.72
CA GLY A 27 -18.37 -23.90 -51.30
C GLY A 27 -17.37 -24.97 -50.85
N LYS A 28 -16.70 -25.65 -51.79
CA LYS A 28 -15.71 -26.71 -51.49
C LYS A 28 -14.39 -26.15 -51.00
N ILE A 29 -13.97 -24.99 -51.53
CA ILE A 29 -12.71 -24.30 -51.18
C ILE A 29 -13.04 -23.06 -50.33
N PRO A 30 -12.27 -22.73 -49.27
CA PRO A 30 -12.57 -21.58 -48.40
C PRO A 30 -12.20 -20.23 -49.05
N GLY A 31 -13.21 -19.45 -49.42
CA GLY A 31 -13.08 -18.04 -49.82
C GLY A 31 -14.34 -17.23 -49.51
N ARG A 32 -14.28 -15.91 -49.71
CA ARG A 32 -15.44 -15.00 -49.62
C ARG A 32 -15.49 -14.08 -50.84
N GLN A 33 -16.68 -13.72 -51.29
CA GLN A 33 -16.87 -12.70 -52.31
C GLN A 33 -17.04 -11.33 -51.64
N ILE A 34 -16.27 -10.32 -52.07
CA ILE A 34 -16.31 -8.95 -51.56
C ILE A 34 -16.36 -8.00 -52.75
N ALA A 35 -17.35 -7.11 -52.79
CA ALA A 35 -17.62 -6.21 -53.94
C ALA A 35 -17.63 -6.94 -55.30
N GLY A 36 -18.24 -8.14 -55.35
CA GLY A 36 -18.33 -8.99 -56.54
C GLY A 36 -17.05 -9.79 -56.87
N GLN A 37 -15.92 -9.54 -56.21
CA GLN A 37 -14.67 -10.25 -56.46
C GLN A 37 -14.36 -11.29 -55.37
N TRP A 38 -13.83 -12.45 -55.76
CA TRP A 38 -13.35 -13.44 -54.80
C TRP A 38 -12.10 -12.94 -54.05
N ARG A 39 -12.06 -13.25 -52.75
CA ARG A 39 -10.97 -12.96 -51.82
C ARG A 39 -10.72 -14.19 -50.96
N ILE A 40 -9.51 -14.70 -51.03
CA ILE A 40 -9.15 -16.04 -50.55
C ILE A 40 -8.00 -15.89 -49.56
N SER A 41 -8.20 -16.32 -48.32
CA SER A 41 -7.16 -16.20 -47.29
C SER A 41 -6.13 -17.31 -47.49
N ARG A 42 -4.87 -16.95 -47.73
CA ARG A 42 -3.81 -17.95 -47.99
C ARG A 42 -3.69 -18.96 -46.86
N SER A 43 -3.81 -18.53 -45.60
CA SER A 43 -3.71 -19.44 -44.44
C SER A 43 -4.95 -20.34 -44.26
N ALA A 44 -6.12 -19.93 -44.76
CA ALA A 44 -7.29 -20.83 -44.81
C ALA A 44 -7.13 -21.88 -45.92
N LEU A 45 -6.50 -21.49 -47.03
CA LEU A 45 -6.19 -22.35 -48.16
C LEU A 45 -5.11 -23.40 -47.81
N GLU A 46 -4.04 -22.96 -47.13
CA GLU A 46 -2.99 -23.84 -46.58
C GLU A 46 -3.57 -24.83 -45.54
N HIS A 47 -4.47 -24.38 -44.67
CA HIS A 47 -5.16 -25.24 -43.70
C HIS A 47 -6.13 -26.24 -44.37
N PHE A 48 -6.80 -25.83 -45.46
CA PHE A 48 -7.68 -26.72 -46.24
C PHE A 48 -6.88 -27.81 -46.96
N LEU A 49 -5.77 -27.45 -47.63
CA LEU A 49 -4.88 -28.42 -48.26
C LEU A 49 -4.31 -29.43 -47.26
N ALA A 50 -3.93 -28.97 -46.06
CA ALA A 50 -3.46 -29.83 -44.97
C ALA A 50 -4.54 -30.78 -44.40
N GLN A 51 -5.82 -30.61 -44.74
CA GLN A 51 -6.91 -31.54 -44.42
C GLN A 51 -7.19 -32.55 -45.54
N CYS A 52 -6.56 -32.40 -46.72
CA CYS A 52 -6.79 -33.24 -47.89
C CYS A 52 -5.68 -34.31 -48.13
N GLU A 53 -4.56 -34.27 -47.41
CA GLU A 53 -3.48 -35.27 -47.56
C GLU A 53 -3.77 -36.58 -46.77
N PRO A 54 -3.70 -37.76 -47.41
CA PRO A 54 -3.78 -39.04 -46.72
C PRO A 54 -2.42 -39.44 -46.10
N VAL A 55 -2.43 -39.84 -44.83
CA VAL A 55 -1.22 -40.12 -44.03
C VAL A 55 -0.50 -41.41 -44.46
N PRO A 56 0.82 -41.36 -44.76
CA PRO A 56 1.68 -42.54 -44.90
C PRO A 56 2.20 -43.07 -43.54
N ASN A 57 2.45 -44.38 -43.43
CA ASN A 57 2.82 -45.03 -42.17
C ASN A 57 4.34 -44.99 -41.83
N SER A 58 4.62 -44.67 -40.56
CA SER A 58 5.66 -45.23 -39.67
C SER A 58 7.17 -45.26 -40.04
N THR A 59 7.93 -44.54 -39.21
CA THR A 59 9.20 -44.94 -38.51
C THR A 59 10.58 -45.02 -39.20
N LEU A 60 11.48 -44.12 -38.74
CA LEU A 60 12.90 -44.33 -38.35
C LEU A 60 13.98 -44.62 -39.43
N PRO A 61 15.29 -44.38 -39.17
CA PRO A 61 15.95 -43.36 -38.32
C PRO A 61 17.08 -42.58 -39.09
N SER A 62 17.98 -41.91 -38.36
CA SER A 62 18.96 -40.92 -38.84
C SER A 62 20.32 -41.45 -39.35
N THR A 63 20.94 -40.71 -40.30
CA THR A 63 22.41 -40.55 -40.41
C THR A 63 22.82 -39.24 -41.12
N GLN A 64 24.05 -38.78 -40.88
CA GLN A 64 24.66 -37.60 -41.53
C GLN A 64 25.52 -38.00 -42.75
N VAL A 65 25.64 -37.10 -43.73
CA VAL A 65 26.81 -36.96 -44.62
C VAL A 65 27.07 -35.45 -44.83
N ALA A 66 28.32 -35.06 -45.08
CA ALA A 66 28.74 -33.67 -45.29
C ALA A 66 29.63 -33.52 -46.54
N SER A 67 29.86 -32.26 -46.95
CA SER A 67 30.76 -31.82 -48.03
C SER A 67 30.26 -32.07 -49.48
N ASP A 68 30.63 -31.29 -50.51
CA ASP A 68 31.60 -30.18 -50.53
C ASP A 68 31.27 -29.01 -51.52
N SER A 69 31.95 -27.88 -51.29
CA SER A 69 32.24 -26.69 -52.14
C SER A 69 31.57 -26.49 -53.52
N LEU A 70 31.14 -25.27 -53.91
CA LEU A 70 32.04 -24.22 -54.48
C LEU A 70 31.36 -22.83 -54.69
N HIS A 71 32.19 -21.80 -54.92
CA HIS A 71 31.89 -20.40 -55.31
C HIS A 71 31.12 -19.53 -54.28
N SER A 72 31.72 -18.52 -53.61
CA SER A 72 32.28 -17.22 -54.10
C SER A 72 31.22 -16.29 -54.69
N THR A 73 30.99 -15.06 -54.20
CA THR A 73 31.99 -13.97 -54.06
C THR A 73 31.59 -12.82 -53.11
N LEU A 74 32.58 -12.19 -52.44
CA LEU A 74 32.71 -10.77 -52.02
C LEU A 74 31.66 -10.16 -51.03
N ALA A 75 31.98 -9.22 -50.12
CA ALA A 75 33.25 -8.80 -49.47
C ALA A 75 32.99 -7.79 -48.33
N SER A 76 33.83 -7.77 -47.27
CA SER A 76 34.19 -6.63 -46.36
C SER A 76 33.06 -5.85 -45.63
N ALA A 77 33.16 -5.41 -44.36
CA ALA A 77 34.19 -5.46 -43.31
C ALA A 77 33.47 -5.45 -41.91
N ASP A 78 34.09 -5.43 -40.72
CA ASP A 78 35.49 -5.17 -40.34
C ASP A 78 35.90 -5.85 -38.99
N HIS A 79 37.13 -5.55 -38.52
CA HIS A 79 37.88 -6.01 -37.32
C HIS A 79 37.10 -6.50 -36.05
N GLY A 80 37.62 -7.43 -35.22
CA GLY A 80 38.86 -8.24 -35.29
C GLY A 80 39.48 -8.63 -33.91
N VAL A 81 40.33 -9.68 -33.88
CA VAL A 81 41.37 -10.03 -32.85
C VAL A 81 40.89 -10.58 -31.46
N ALA A 82 41.49 -11.59 -30.79
CA ALA A 82 42.27 -12.80 -31.19
C ALA A 82 42.57 -13.76 -29.98
N GLN A 83 42.61 -15.09 -30.23
CA GLN A 83 43.60 -16.11 -29.71
C GLN A 83 43.75 -16.43 -28.18
N SER A 84 44.25 -17.60 -27.71
CA SER A 84 44.50 -18.96 -28.30
C SER A 84 44.99 -20.02 -27.27
N GLY A 85 44.84 -21.33 -27.57
CA GLY A 85 45.58 -22.48 -26.97
C GLY A 85 44.66 -23.68 -26.62
N ALA A 86 44.72 -24.93 -27.15
CA ALA A 86 45.82 -25.89 -27.45
C ALA A 86 46.30 -26.69 -26.20
N SER A 87 46.63 -28.00 -26.18
CA SER A 87 46.62 -29.17 -27.13
C SER A 87 47.21 -30.42 -26.38
N ASP A 88 47.07 -31.73 -26.67
CA ASP A 88 46.39 -32.55 -27.71
C ASP A 88 46.35 -34.09 -27.36
N ASN A 89 45.97 -34.95 -28.33
CA ASN A 89 46.35 -36.38 -28.57
C ASN A 89 45.45 -37.63 -28.21
N MET A 90 45.61 -38.64 -29.09
CA MET A 90 44.97 -39.99 -29.31
C MET A 90 45.66 -41.17 -28.54
N PRO A 91 45.42 -42.52 -28.74
CA PRO A 91 44.60 -43.29 -29.74
C PRO A 91 43.82 -44.59 -29.28
N ALA A 92 43.16 -45.26 -30.27
CA ALA A 92 43.07 -46.74 -30.53
C ALA A 92 41.91 -47.68 -30.03
N GLU A 93 41.27 -48.36 -31.02
CA GLU A 93 40.85 -49.80 -31.16
C GLU A 93 39.88 -50.51 -30.17
N GLY A 94 39.02 -51.50 -30.54
CA GLY A 94 38.61 -52.07 -31.85
C GLY A 94 37.73 -53.37 -31.78
N THR A 95 37.02 -53.74 -32.87
CA THR A 95 36.40 -55.07 -33.24
C THR A 95 35.23 -55.70 -32.38
N VAL A 96 33.99 -55.93 -32.90
CA VAL A 96 33.41 -57.10 -33.68
C VAL A 96 32.95 -58.31 -32.78
N THR A 97 31.78 -59.00 -32.88
CA THR A 97 30.98 -59.60 -34.00
C THR A 97 29.45 -59.84 -33.71
N ALA A 98 28.72 -60.42 -34.69
CA ALA A 98 27.44 -61.18 -34.83
C ALA A 98 26.79 -61.98 -33.62
N GLU A 99 25.59 -62.62 -33.65
CA GLU A 99 24.63 -63.02 -34.73
C GLU A 99 23.16 -63.40 -34.25
N ALA A 100 22.16 -63.30 -35.16
CA ALA A 100 20.94 -64.13 -35.43
C ALA A 100 19.83 -64.59 -34.40
N THR A 101 18.55 -64.34 -34.80
CA THR A 101 17.31 -65.20 -34.74
C THR A 101 16.66 -65.66 -33.39
N ALA A 102 15.37 -66.05 -33.28
CA ALA A 102 14.07 -65.76 -33.95
C ALA A 102 12.87 -66.52 -33.28
N THR A 103 11.62 -65.98 -33.34
CA THR A 103 10.28 -66.70 -33.23
C THR A 103 9.95 -67.51 -31.94
N THR A 104 8.72 -67.86 -31.50
CA THR A 104 7.28 -67.52 -31.78
C THR A 104 6.35 -68.02 -30.63
N ASP A 105 5.19 -67.36 -30.45
CA ASP A 105 3.84 -67.86 -30.04
C ASP A 105 3.50 -68.75 -28.81
N ALA A 106 2.39 -68.33 -28.16
CA ALA A 106 1.22 -69.10 -27.67
C ALA A 106 1.24 -70.07 -26.44
N ALA A 107 0.64 -69.57 -25.35
CA ALA A 107 -0.42 -70.16 -24.47
C ALA A 107 -0.62 -71.68 -24.27
N HIS A 108 -0.77 -72.11 -22.99
CA HIS A 108 -2.05 -72.62 -22.45
C HIS A 108 -2.10 -72.72 -20.90
N ASP A 109 -3.21 -73.22 -20.35
CA ASP A 109 -3.73 -73.02 -18.99
C ASP A 109 -3.28 -74.00 -17.86
N ASP A 110 -3.66 -73.58 -16.64
CA ASP A 110 -4.32 -74.37 -15.58
C ASP A 110 -3.57 -74.97 -14.37
N LYS A 111 -3.85 -74.32 -13.22
CA LYS A 111 -4.24 -74.83 -11.89
C LYS A 111 -3.32 -75.73 -11.02
N LEU A 112 -3.21 -75.24 -9.78
CA LEU A 112 -3.29 -75.96 -8.48
C LEU A 112 -2.20 -77.00 -8.13
N LEU A 113 -1.35 -76.64 -7.17
CA LEU A 113 -1.26 -77.33 -5.87
C LEU A 113 -0.43 -76.54 -4.83
N ALA A 114 -0.70 -76.82 -3.55
CA ALA A 114 0.03 -76.42 -2.35
C ALA A 114 0.11 -77.68 -1.43
N PRO A 115 0.85 -77.74 -0.29
CA PRO A 115 1.42 -76.63 0.48
C PRO A 115 2.81 -76.86 1.15
N GLU A 116 3.23 -75.84 1.93
CA GLU A 116 3.99 -75.90 3.21
C GLU A 116 5.53 -76.17 3.32
N ALA A 117 6.11 -75.43 4.29
CA ALA A 117 7.33 -75.65 5.09
C ALA A 117 8.74 -75.57 4.45
N ALA A 118 9.82 -75.13 5.13
CA ALA A 118 10.02 -74.32 6.36
C ALA A 118 11.53 -73.99 6.57
N VAL A 119 11.89 -73.33 7.70
CA VAL A 119 13.24 -73.23 8.35
C VAL A 119 14.24 -72.18 7.81
N ALA A 120 15.09 -71.47 8.60
CA ALA A 120 14.98 -70.79 9.92
C ALA A 120 16.29 -70.02 10.31
N LEU A 121 16.16 -68.87 11.01
CA LEU A 121 17.03 -68.32 12.10
C LEU A 121 18.56 -68.05 11.80
N PRO A 122 19.36 -67.40 12.70
CA PRO A 122 19.15 -66.85 14.07
C PRO A 122 19.01 -65.30 14.14
N GLU A 123 18.59 -64.62 15.22
CA GLU A 123 18.89 -64.69 16.69
C GLU A 123 20.28 -64.12 17.09
N SER A 124 20.52 -63.53 18.28
CA SER A 124 19.72 -63.20 19.48
C SER A 124 20.28 -61.93 20.18
N ALA A 125 19.76 -61.32 21.25
CA ALA A 125 18.58 -61.53 22.12
C ALA A 125 17.85 -60.16 22.30
N ALA A 126 17.44 -59.55 23.43
CA ALA A 126 17.29 -59.76 24.89
C ALA A 126 16.49 -58.53 25.45
N ILE A 127 16.07 -58.26 26.71
CA ILE A 127 15.64 -58.88 28.01
C ILE A 127 15.34 -57.61 28.88
N LEU A 128 14.32 -57.37 29.72
CA LEU A 128 13.16 -58.03 30.38
C LEU A 128 12.13 -56.88 30.62
N GLY A 129 10.81 -57.00 30.81
CA GLY A 129 9.84 -58.12 30.79
C GLY A 129 8.82 -58.03 31.95
N THR A 130 7.62 -58.63 31.78
CA THR A 130 6.53 -58.89 32.78
C THR A 130 5.85 -57.66 33.44
N ASP A 131 4.56 -57.32 33.21
CA ASP A 131 3.26 -57.94 33.63
C ASP A 131 2.67 -57.32 34.93
N SER A 132 1.36 -57.26 35.24
CA SER A 132 0.10 -57.34 34.45
C SER A 132 -1.14 -56.86 35.28
N SER A 133 -2.27 -56.59 34.60
CA SER A 133 -3.70 -56.49 35.03
C SER A 133 -4.18 -56.17 36.48
N ALA A 134 -4.85 -55.00 36.61
CA ALA A 134 -6.27 -54.78 37.01
C ALA A 134 -6.85 -54.94 38.47
N THR A 135 -7.62 -53.89 38.86
CA THR A 135 -8.83 -53.81 39.76
C THR A 135 -8.81 -54.14 41.27
N ALA A 136 -9.17 -53.14 42.10
CA ALA A 136 -9.96 -53.25 43.35
C ALA A 136 -10.46 -51.85 43.84
N MET A 137 -11.22 -51.79 44.95
CA MET A 137 -11.95 -50.60 45.46
C MET A 137 -11.95 -50.50 47.01
N ILE A 138 -12.22 -49.29 47.54
CA ILE A 138 -12.86 -48.95 48.86
C ILE A 138 -12.04 -49.01 50.19
N GLU A 139 -12.11 -47.90 50.96
CA GLU A 139 -12.12 -47.63 52.45
C GLU A 139 -11.21 -48.44 53.43
N ALA A 140 -10.74 -47.95 54.60
CA ALA A 140 -11.44 -47.19 55.67
C ALA A 140 -10.50 -46.42 56.67
N VAL A 141 -11.08 -45.85 57.76
CA VAL A 141 -10.60 -44.82 58.74
C VAL A 141 -11.30 -45.09 60.12
N PRO A 142 -10.85 -44.69 61.36
CA PRO A 142 -9.82 -43.72 61.82
C PRO A 142 -8.60 -44.38 62.55
N VAL A 143 -7.86 -43.80 63.53
CA VAL A 143 -8.17 -43.42 64.95
C VAL A 143 -7.18 -42.34 65.51
N GLU A 144 -7.52 -41.75 66.67
CA GLU A 144 -6.84 -40.87 67.68
C GLU A 144 -5.29 -41.00 67.95
N ASP A 145 -4.56 -40.07 68.63
CA ASP A 145 -4.99 -39.04 69.63
C ASP A 145 -4.12 -37.74 69.79
N GLU A 146 -4.71 -36.74 70.45
CA GLU A 146 -4.32 -35.43 71.07
C GLU A 146 -2.95 -34.67 70.91
N GLU A 147 -3.09 -33.34 70.69
CA GLU A 147 -2.36 -32.12 71.18
C GLU A 147 -0.80 -32.02 71.19
N ILE A 148 -0.13 -30.85 71.13
CA ILE A 148 -0.43 -29.45 71.54
C ILE A 148 0.19 -28.43 70.55
N GLY A 149 -0.43 -27.25 70.39
CA GLY A 149 0.30 -26.00 70.07
C GLY A 149 -0.07 -25.28 68.78
N GLU A 150 -0.66 -24.09 68.90
CA GLU A 150 -1.13 -23.25 67.78
C GLU A 150 0.02 -22.61 66.97
N GLU A 151 0.37 -23.16 65.80
CA GLU A 151 0.82 -22.34 64.65
C GLU A 151 0.86 -23.15 63.33
N ARG A 152 -0.22 -23.12 62.52
CA ARG A 152 -0.15 -23.43 61.07
C ARG A 152 -1.41 -23.07 60.25
N VAL A 153 -1.15 -22.33 59.18
CA VAL A 153 -1.65 -22.50 57.79
C VAL A 153 -2.93 -23.35 57.59
N PRO A 154 -4.07 -22.73 57.23
CA PRO A 154 -5.17 -23.43 56.56
C PRO A 154 -4.87 -23.68 55.06
N VAL A 155 -5.36 -24.79 54.53
CA VAL A 155 -5.21 -25.19 53.12
C VAL A 155 -6.04 -24.27 52.19
N PRO A 156 -5.50 -23.77 51.06
CA PRO A 156 -6.25 -22.95 50.12
C PRO A 156 -7.18 -23.80 49.22
N GLY A 157 -8.38 -24.10 49.72
CA GLY A 157 -9.46 -24.73 48.96
C GLY A 157 -10.73 -23.87 48.96
N ASN A 158 -11.02 -23.20 47.85
CA ASN A 158 -12.22 -22.38 47.61
C ASN A 158 -12.54 -21.29 48.67
N ASN A 159 -11.97 -20.10 48.49
CA ASN A 159 -12.81 -18.90 48.55
C ASN A 159 -12.30 -17.75 47.65
N ARG A 160 -13.18 -16.76 47.46
CA ARG A 160 -13.15 -15.75 46.38
C ARG A 160 -12.07 -14.66 46.52
N GLU A 161 -11.97 -13.88 45.45
CA GLU A 161 -11.31 -12.55 45.31
C GLU A 161 -9.85 -12.52 44.81
N ASP A 162 -9.64 -13.05 43.60
CA ASP A 162 -8.49 -12.66 42.77
C ASP A 162 -8.53 -11.14 42.47
N SER A 163 -7.45 -10.44 42.88
CA SER A 163 -7.29 -9.01 42.64
C SER A 163 -7.00 -8.72 41.17
N SER A 164 -8.07 -8.58 40.38
CA SER A 164 -7.97 -8.26 38.95
C SER A 164 -7.36 -6.87 38.72
N LYS A 165 -6.05 -6.87 38.46
CA LYS A 165 -5.26 -5.71 38.09
C LYS A 165 -5.27 -5.51 36.58
N PHE A 166 -5.54 -4.29 36.15
CA PHE A 166 -5.69 -3.91 34.75
C PHE A 166 -4.59 -2.93 34.35
N VAL A 167 -4.22 -2.98 33.07
CA VAL A 167 -3.17 -2.14 32.50
C VAL A 167 -3.76 -1.24 31.43
N ALA A 168 -3.47 0.06 31.49
CA ALA A 168 -3.91 1.01 30.49
C ALA A 168 -2.85 2.09 30.22
N ARG A 169 -2.85 2.64 29.00
CA ARG A 169 -1.96 3.73 28.60
C ARG A 169 -2.65 5.07 28.74
N ILE A 170 -2.04 6.02 29.44
CA ILE A 170 -2.54 7.40 29.57
C ILE A 170 -2.48 8.09 28.20
N PHE A 171 -3.57 8.74 27.78
CA PHE A 171 -3.59 9.54 26.54
C PHE A 171 -3.86 11.03 26.79
N VAL A 172 -4.51 11.39 27.90
CA VAL A 172 -4.64 12.77 28.39
C VAL A 172 -4.47 12.77 29.91
N TYR A 173 -3.71 13.71 30.46
CA TYR A 173 -3.68 13.95 31.91
C TYR A 173 -3.36 15.41 32.22
N ASN A 174 -4.23 16.07 32.98
CA ASN A 174 -4.07 17.47 33.36
C ASN A 174 -3.42 17.56 34.74
N GLN A 175 -2.11 17.81 34.77
CA GLN A 175 -1.33 17.92 36.00
C GLN A 175 -1.76 19.07 36.93
N GLN A 176 -2.44 20.12 36.42
CA GLN A 176 -2.98 21.20 37.25
C GLN A 176 -4.32 20.86 37.90
N GLN A 177 -5.14 20.03 37.25
CA GLN A 177 -6.45 19.61 37.76
C GLN A 177 -6.43 18.23 38.45
N GLY A 178 -5.34 17.49 38.30
CA GLY A 178 -5.11 16.19 38.95
C GLY A 178 -5.87 15.01 38.32
N PHE A 179 -6.49 15.16 37.15
CA PHE A 179 -7.24 14.07 36.51
C PHE A 179 -6.96 13.93 35.01
N GLY A 180 -7.37 12.80 34.44
CA GLY A 180 -7.15 12.49 33.04
C GLY A 180 -7.83 11.20 32.59
N TYR A 181 -7.35 10.66 31.47
CA TYR A 181 -7.90 9.48 30.81
C TYR A 181 -6.80 8.56 30.28
N ALA A 182 -6.96 7.27 30.54
CA ALA A 182 -6.20 6.18 29.94
C ALA A 182 -7.08 5.34 29.01
N LYS A 183 -6.43 4.57 28.13
CA LYS A 183 -7.05 3.61 27.22
C LYS A 183 -6.43 2.24 27.44
N SER A 184 -7.28 1.25 27.72
CA SER A 184 -6.88 -0.16 27.87
C SER A 184 -6.57 -0.78 26.50
N SER A 185 -5.92 -1.94 26.47
CA SER A 185 -5.58 -2.70 25.26
C SER A 185 -6.81 -3.12 24.43
N ASP A 186 -7.96 -3.27 25.09
CA ASP A 186 -9.27 -3.51 24.47
C ASP A 186 -9.97 -2.22 23.96
N GLY A 187 -9.29 -1.08 24.04
CA GLY A 187 -9.77 0.22 23.56
C GLY A 187 -10.70 0.97 24.52
N LYS A 188 -11.04 0.44 25.69
CA LYS A 188 -11.91 1.12 26.67
C LYS A 188 -11.22 2.35 27.30
N THR A 189 -11.95 3.47 27.35
CA THR A 189 -11.52 4.71 28.03
C THR A 189 -11.79 4.64 29.54
N ILE A 190 -10.80 5.02 30.33
CA ILE A 190 -10.74 4.90 31.80
C ILE A 190 -10.40 6.28 32.38
N HIS A 191 -11.16 6.76 33.36
CA HIS A 191 -10.85 8.01 34.06
C HIS A 191 -9.80 7.78 35.16
N ILE A 192 -8.76 8.61 35.16
CA ILE A 192 -7.65 8.64 36.12
C ILE A 192 -7.83 9.85 37.04
N ASP A 193 -7.56 9.70 38.32
CA ASP A 193 -7.65 10.79 39.31
C ASP A 193 -6.50 10.68 40.31
N SER A 194 -5.82 11.79 40.61
CA SER A 194 -4.61 11.83 41.43
C SER A 194 -4.85 11.33 42.85
N LYS A 195 -6.07 11.49 43.38
CA LYS A 195 -6.46 10.97 44.70
C LYS A 195 -6.55 9.44 44.77
N TYR A 196 -6.35 8.75 43.65
CA TYR A 196 -6.33 7.30 43.54
C TYR A 196 -4.96 6.72 43.13
N LEU A 197 -3.91 7.54 43.08
CA LEU A 197 -2.53 7.10 42.91
C LEU A 197 -2.01 6.44 44.20
N VAL A 198 -1.29 5.33 44.07
CA VAL A 198 -0.65 4.62 45.21
C VAL A 198 0.54 5.43 45.77
N THR A 199 1.24 6.16 44.90
CA THR A 199 2.34 7.06 45.25
C THR A 199 2.17 8.38 44.50
N PRO A 200 2.48 9.54 45.12
CA PRO A 200 2.35 10.84 44.45
C PRO A 200 3.37 11.04 43.31
N HIS A 201 4.41 10.21 43.26
CA HIS A 201 5.44 10.17 42.22
C HIS A 201 5.66 8.72 41.74
N PRO A 202 6.06 8.51 40.46
CA PRO A 202 6.15 9.53 39.40
C PRO A 202 4.77 10.10 39.03
N ILE A 203 4.74 11.36 38.60
CA ILE A 203 3.48 12.04 38.26
C ILE A 203 2.99 11.50 36.91
N PRO A 204 1.73 11.05 36.77
CA PRO A 204 1.24 10.48 35.52
C PRO A 204 1.37 11.44 34.32
N PHE A 205 1.81 10.91 33.19
CA PHE A 205 2.05 11.65 31.96
C PHE A 205 1.38 10.98 30.75
N PRO A 206 0.88 11.72 29.75
CA PRO A 206 0.40 11.14 28.48
C PRO A 206 1.49 10.31 27.79
N GLY A 207 1.22 9.02 27.61
CA GLY A 207 2.17 8.01 27.15
C GLY A 207 2.45 6.91 28.18
N ASP A 208 2.35 7.21 29.48
CA ASP A 208 2.67 6.28 30.56
C ASP A 208 1.75 5.05 30.59
N ILE A 209 2.25 3.97 31.19
CA ILE A 209 1.49 2.76 31.46
C ILE A 209 1.15 2.74 32.96
N ILE A 210 -0.14 2.60 33.29
CA ILE A 210 -0.63 2.43 34.66
C ILE A 210 -1.18 1.02 34.90
N GLU A 211 -0.80 0.43 36.02
CA GLU A 211 -1.54 -0.64 36.70
C GLU A 211 -2.64 0.00 37.58
N PHE A 212 -3.84 -0.57 37.59
CA PHE A 212 -4.95 -0.11 38.43
C PHE A 212 -5.98 -1.22 38.68
N GLU A 213 -6.84 -1.02 39.68
CA GLU A 213 -7.90 -1.95 40.08
C GLU A 213 -9.29 -1.33 39.81
N TRP A 214 -10.25 -2.11 39.33
CA TRP A 214 -11.61 -1.62 39.04
C TRP A 214 -12.50 -1.65 40.27
N HIS A 215 -12.97 -0.48 40.74
CA HIS A 215 -14.00 -0.39 41.77
C HIS A 215 -15.27 0.29 41.26
N LYS A 216 -16.45 -0.26 41.60
CA LYS A 216 -17.72 0.44 41.42
C LYS A 216 -17.87 1.54 42.48
N SER A 217 -18.12 2.76 42.04
CA SER A 217 -18.46 3.89 42.91
C SER A 217 -19.83 3.69 43.60
N ARG A 218 -20.14 4.50 44.61
CA ARG A 218 -21.47 4.52 45.27
C ARG A 218 -22.65 4.83 44.33
N LYS A 219 -22.40 5.20 43.06
CA LYS A 219 -23.41 5.39 42.00
C LYS A 219 -23.33 4.32 40.89
N GLY A 220 -22.69 3.17 41.15
CA GLY A 220 -22.55 2.05 40.20
C GLY A 220 -21.50 2.22 39.11
N VAL A 221 -21.11 3.46 38.79
CA VAL A 221 -20.10 3.78 37.75
C VAL A 221 -18.73 3.17 38.13
N PRO A 222 -18.06 2.40 37.24
CA PRO A 222 -16.73 1.85 37.48
C PRO A 222 -15.65 2.94 37.41
N GLN A 223 -14.67 2.87 38.30
CA GLN A 223 -13.56 3.82 38.42
C GLN A 223 -12.26 3.07 38.70
N ALA A 224 -11.13 3.59 38.18
CA ALA A 224 -9.81 3.09 38.50
C ALA A 224 -9.40 3.52 39.92
N ARG A 225 -8.84 2.58 40.68
CA ARG A 225 -8.17 2.82 41.97
C ARG A 225 -6.82 2.11 42.02
N SER A 226 -6.07 2.32 43.10
CA SER A 226 -4.75 1.69 43.31
C SER A 226 -3.80 1.95 42.13
N ILE A 227 -3.85 3.16 41.58
CA ILE A 227 -3.20 3.50 40.32
C ILE A 227 -1.68 3.64 40.53
N ARG A 228 -0.89 2.83 39.84
CA ARG A 228 0.58 2.83 39.88
C ARG A 228 1.14 2.95 38.47
N VAL A 229 2.01 3.93 38.24
CA VAL A 229 2.79 4.04 36.99
C VAL A 229 3.89 2.97 36.97
N ILE A 230 4.11 2.33 35.83
CA ILE A 230 5.14 1.31 35.64
C ILE A 230 6.31 1.89 34.81
N GLU A 231 7.51 1.91 35.38
CA GLU A 231 8.74 2.24 34.65
C GLU A 231 9.29 1.02 33.89
N ALA A 232 9.82 1.24 32.68
CA ALA A 232 10.46 0.20 31.89
C ALA A 232 11.90 -0.03 32.39
N THR A 233 12.23 -1.28 32.75
CA THR A 233 13.50 -1.64 33.40
C THR A 233 14.72 -1.41 32.50
N SER A 234 15.75 -0.80 33.08
CA SER A 234 17.05 -0.54 32.44
C SER A 234 18.12 -1.48 32.96
N THR A 235 18.94 -2.03 32.06
CA THR A 235 20.14 -2.81 32.40
C THR A 235 21.37 -1.90 32.45
N THR A 236 22.13 -1.99 33.55
CA THR A 236 23.28 -1.11 33.83
C THR A 236 24.62 -1.75 33.49
N TYR A 237 25.52 -0.99 32.86
CA TYR A 237 26.95 -1.31 32.73
C TYR A 237 27.82 -0.09 33.11
N PRO A 238 29.06 -0.29 33.59
CA PRO A 238 29.81 0.74 34.32
C PRO A 238 30.61 1.71 33.43
N VAL A 239 30.76 2.94 33.91
CA VAL A 239 31.58 3.99 33.28
C VAL A 239 33.03 3.92 33.77
N GLN A 240 33.98 3.76 32.85
CA GLN A 240 35.41 4.00 33.14
C GLN A 240 35.73 5.51 33.04
N LYS A 241 36.60 6.01 33.91
CA LYS A 241 37.13 7.38 33.83
C LYS A 241 38.40 7.41 32.97
N ALA A 242 38.45 8.33 32.02
CA ALA A 242 39.67 8.71 31.30
C ALA A 242 40.15 10.10 31.74
N THR A 243 41.46 10.32 31.69
CA THR A 243 42.13 11.56 32.13
C THR A 243 42.16 12.59 30.98
N ILE A 244 42.14 13.88 31.31
CA ILE A 244 42.14 14.99 30.33
C ILE A 244 43.52 15.69 30.33
N GLU A 245 44.11 15.86 29.15
CA GLU A 245 45.26 16.76 28.92
C GLU A 245 44.79 18.16 28.47
N PRO A 246 45.55 19.24 28.78
CA PRO A 246 45.16 20.61 28.44
C PRO A 246 45.47 20.98 26.97
N PRO A 247 44.58 21.69 26.26
CA PRO A 247 44.80 22.12 24.87
C PRO A 247 45.76 23.31 24.74
N LYS A 248 46.31 23.48 23.53
CA LYS A 248 47.33 24.50 23.18
C LYS A 248 46.73 25.86 22.79
N GLN A 249 47.51 26.92 22.97
CA GLN A 249 47.20 28.28 22.49
C GLN A 249 47.24 28.39 20.96
N ILE A 250 46.35 29.18 20.36
CA ILE A 250 46.42 29.70 18.98
C ILE A 250 46.05 31.19 18.98
N LEU A 251 46.55 31.95 18.00
CA LEU A 251 46.61 33.41 17.97
C LEU A 251 45.31 34.12 17.56
N GLU A 252 45.15 35.36 18.02
CA GLU A 252 44.15 36.33 17.55
C GLU A 252 44.60 37.08 16.26
N PRO A 253 43.71 37.33 15.30
CA PRO A 253 43.94 38.31 14.22
C PRO A 253 43.64 39.75 14.68
N LYS A 254 44.33 40.73 14.10
CA LYS A 254 44.18 42.16 14.44
C LYS A 254 43.01 42.81 13.69
N GLU A 255 42.14 43.53 14.40
CA GLU A 255 41.22 44.52 13.82
C GLU A 255 41.63 45.96 14.21
N SER A 256 41.30 46.92 13.35
CA SER A 256 41.74 48.32 13.44
C SER A 256 40.78 49.19 14.25
N LYS A 257 41.35 50.07 15.09
CA LYS A 257 40.58 51.05 15.86
C LYS A 257 40.17 52.25 15.01
N VAL A 258 38.96 52.74 15.26
CA VAL A 258 38.56 54.14 15.03
C VAL A 258 38.12 54.68 16.40
N ASP A 259 38.92 55.57 16.98
CA ASP A 259 38.66 56.09 18.33
C ASP A 259 37.54 57.15 18.32
N LEU A 260 36.57 56.99 19.23
CA LEU A 260 35.60 58.02 19.61
C LEU A 260 35.63 58.17 21.12
N TYR A 261 36.22 59.26 21.59
CA TYR A 261 36.60 59.49 22.98
C TYR A 261 35.39 59.94 23.82
N MET A 262 35.12 59.27 24.94
CA MET A 262 34.14 59.70 25.95
C MET A 262 34.69 59.55 27.37
N PRO A 263 34.30 60.41 28.35
CA PRO A 263 34.93 60.44 29.67
C PRO A 263 34.71 59.19 30.53
N ARG A 264 35.73 58.80 31.28
CA ARG A 264 35.70 57.64 32.20
C ARG A 264 35.04 57.97 33.54
N HIS A 265 33.72 57.91 33.63
CA HIS A 265 33.04 57.79 34.92
C HIS A 265 33.09 56.34 35.43
N ARG A 266 33.25 56.16 36.75
CA ARG A 266 33.19 54.83 37.39
C ARG A 266 31.72 54.39 37.47
N PRO A 267 31.34 53.19 36.98
CA PRO A 267 29.95 52.77 36.96
C PRO A 267 29.43 52.43 38.36
N HIS A 268 28.27 52.99 38.72
CA HIS A 268 27.49 52.51 39.88
C HIS A 268 26.51 51.41 39.41
N PRO A 269 26.42 50.25 40.11
CA PRO A 269 25.58 49.13 39.66
C PRO A 269 24.09 49.44 39.45
N ASN A 270 23.57 50.47 40.14
CA ASN A 270 22.17 50.88 40.13
C ASN A 270 21.91 52.20 39.38
N GLY A 271 22.91 52.74 38.66
CA GLY A 271 22.79 54.03 37.95
C GLY A 271 22.81 55.26 38.87
N THR A 272 22.63 56.43 38.26
CA THR A 272 22.36 57.70 38.97
C THR A 272 20.86 58.04 38.93
N ARG A 273 20.39 58.95 39.79
CA ARG A 273 18.99 59.46 39.72
C ARG A 273 18.66 60.13 38.38
N GLU A 274 19.65 60.69 37.69
CA GLU A 274 19.47 61.26 36.35
C GLU A 274 19.36 60.16 35.29
N SER A 275 20.22 59.14 35.37
CA SER A 275 20.13 57.95 34.53
C SER A 275 18.77 57.25 34.67
N GLU A 276 18.28 57.05 35.90
CA GLU A 276 16.99 56.41 36.15
C GLU A 276 15.80 57.21 35.58
N ARG A 277 15.84 58.54 35.67
CA ARG A 277 14.84 59.42 35.03
C ARG A 277 14.89 59.35 33.50
N LEU A 278 16.09 59.36 32.91
CA LEU A 278 16.28 59.25 31.47
C LEU A 278 15.87 57.87 30.95
N TYR A 279 16.15 56.81 31.71
CA TYR A 279 15.72 55.43 31.45
C TYR A 279 14.19 55.30 31.44
N GLN A 280 13.48 55.92 32.39
CA GLN A 280 12.01 55.90 32.42
C GLN A 280 11.41 56.59 31.18
N LEU A 281 11.94 57.74 30.77
CA LEU A 281 11.53 58.43 29.54
C LEU A 281 11.84 57.62 28.28
N ALA A 282 13.02 56.99 28.22
CA ALA A 282 13.41 56.12 27.10
C ALA A 282 12.54 54.87 26.99
N ALA A 283 12.18 54.25 28.13
CA ALA A 283 11.29 53.10 28.18
C ALA A 283 9.88 53.45 27.69
N LEU A 284 9.33 54.60 28.08
CA LEU A 284 8.04 55.10 27.60
C LEU A 284 8.05 55.33 26.08
N ALA A 285 9.05 56.04 25.56
CA ALA A 285 9.22 56.24 24.12
C ALA A 285 9.35 54.90 23.35
N ASN A 286 10.02 53.89 23.93
CA ASN A 286 10.12 52.56 23.33
C ASN A 286 8.76 51.82 23.30
N THR A 287 7.94 51.93 24.35
CA THR A 287 6.59 51.32 24.36
C THR A 287 5.62 52.01 23.41
N GLU A 288 5.87 53.28 23.06
CA GLU A 288 5.12 54.04 22.06
C GLU A 288 5.66 53.84 20.62
N GLY A 289 6.67 52.99 20.42
CA GLY A 289 7.30 52.75 19.11
C GLY A 289 8.19 53.90 18.60
N ARG A 290 8.49 54.91 19.42
CA ARG A 290 9.37 56.05 19.09
C ARG A 290 10.86 55.67 19.22
N TYR A 291 11.28 54.63 18.49
CA TYR A 291 12.58 53.95 18.65
C TYR A 291 13.80 54.89 18.57
N ASP A 292 13.84 55.85 17.65
CA ASP A 292 14.97 56.80 17.54
C ASP A 292 15.06 57.80 18.70
N GLU A 293 13.94 58.11 19.34
CA GLU A 293 13.91 58.95 20.53
C GLU A 293 14.32 58.14 21.77
N ALA A 294 13.79 56.92 21.91
CA ALA A 294 14.20 55.96 22.93
C ALA A 294 15.72 55.68 22.86
N ARG A 295 16.26 55.41 21.66
CA ARG A 295 17.69 55.24 21.36
C ARG A 295 18.53 56.41 21.88
N LYS A 296 18.10 57.66 21.65
CA LYS A 296 18.79 58.87 22.13
C LYS A 296 18.71 59.01 23.65
N LEU A 297 17.55 58.76 24.24
CA LEU A 297 17.33 58.86 25.69
C LEU A 297 18.07 57.76 26.47
N PHE A 298 18.12 56.52 25.97
CA PHE A 298 18.91 55.43 26.55
C PHE A 298 20.42 55.71 26.48
N LYS A 299 20.93 56.23 25.36
CA LYS A 299 22.35 56.63 25.26
C LYS A 299 22.70 57.73 26.28
N ARG A 300 21.84 58.75 26.43
CA ARG A 300 21.98 59.75 27.49
C ARG A 300 21.87 59.19 28.91
N ALA A 301 21.04 58.18 29.15
CA ALA A 301 20.99 57.50 30.45
C ALA A 301 22.30 56.78 30.77
N ILE A 302 22.92 56.12 29.78
CA ILE A 302 24.24 55.48 29.88
C ILE A 302 25.33 56.54 30.14
N GLU A 303 25.33 57.64 29.40
CA GLU A 303 26.25 58.78 29.60
C GLU A 303 26.12 59.39 31.01
N ALA A 304 24.90 59.48 31.55
CA ALA A 304 24.60 59.91 32.92
C ALA A 304 24.97 58.87 34.00
N GLY A 305 25.78 57.84 33.67
CA GLY A 305 26.26 56.82 34.61
C GLY A 305 25.36 55.59 34.72
N GLY A 306 24.57 55.28 33.69
CA GLY A 306 23.71 54.09 33.61
C GLY A 306 24.48 52.77 33.68
N GLY A 307 23.82 51.74 34.20
CA GLY A 307 24.41 50.43 34.47
C GLY A 307 23.73 49.30 33.69
N VAL A 308 23.58 48.16 34.36
CA VAL A 308 23.17 46.89 33.73
C VAL A 308 21.76 46.94 33.16
N LYS A 309 20.87 47.78 33.72
CA LYS A 309 19.48 47.93 33.25
C LYS A 309 19.42 48.69 31.93
N GLU A 310 20.15 49.79 31.85
CA GLU A 310 20.18 50.75 30.75
C GLU A 310 20.76 50.12 29.48
N TYR A 311 21.93 49.48 29.58
CA TYR A 311 22.53 48.74 28.47
C TYR A 311 21.63 47.61 27.96
N ALA A 312 20.98 46.87 28.87
CA ALA A 312 20.10 45.77 28.49
C ALA A 312 18.77 46.23 27.88
N ALA A 313 18.27 47.42 28.23
CA ALA A 313 17.10 48.02 27.61
C ALA A 313 17.42 48.61 26.24
N LEU A 314 18.57 49.29 26.08
CA LEU A 314 19.04 49.76 24.78
C LEU A 314 19.25 48.59 23.79
N ALA A 315 19.97 47.54 24.19
CA ALA A 315 20.17 46.37 23.34
C ALA A 315 18.86 45.64 22.96
N LYS A 316 17.84 45.68 23.84
CA LYS A 316 16.49 45.19 23.53
C LYS A 316 15.79 46.10 22.51
N SER A 317 15.82 47.41 22.73
CA SER A 317 15.24 48.45 21.86
C SER A 317 15.80 48.38 20.44
N GLU A 318 17.12 48.29 20.29
CA GLU A 318 17.81 48.16 19.00
C GLU A 318 17.42 46.88 18.26
N ARG A 319 17.22 45.76 18.98
CA ARG A 319 16.75 44.49 18.40
C ARG A 319 15.29 44.56 17.95
N GLU A 320 14.45 45.31 18.66
CA GLU A 320 13.02 45.50 18.35
C GLU A 320 12.83 46.49 17.19
N GLY A 321 13.63 47.57 17.14
CA GLY A 321 13.79 48.47 15.99
C GLY A 321 14.63 47.91 14.84
N GLY A 322 14.68 46.58 14.66
CA GLY A 322 15.31 45.86 13.54
C GLY A 322 16.84 45.93 13.43
N SER A 323 17.51 46.78 14.22
CA SER A 323 18.93 47.14 14.13
C SER A 323 19.85 46.11 14.80
N ARG A 324 19.79 44.84 14.33
CA ARG A 324 20.49 43.68 14.94
C ARG A 324 22.00 43.86 15.08
N SER A 325 22.65 44.54 14.14
CA SER A 325 24.09 44.84 14.17
C SER A 325 24.46 45.79 15.32
N GLU A 326 23.71 46.87 15.51
CA GLU A 326 23.89 47.81 16.61
C GLU A 326 23.57 47.15 17.96
N ALA A 327 22.52 46.33 18.03
CA ALA A 327 22.23 45.53 19.22
C ALA A 327 23.42 44.63 19.62
N ILE A 328 24.08 43.97 18.66
CA ILE A 328 25.31 43.19 18.90
C ILE A 328 26.47 44.11 19.36
N ARG A 329 26.67 45.26 18.72
CA ARG A 329 27.75 46.21 19.08
C ARG A 329 27.61 46.72 20.52
N ILE A 330 26.39 47.08 20.93
CA ILE A 330 26.06 47.55 22.27
C ILE A 330 26.16 46.40 23.31
N LEU A 331 25.86 45.16 22.92
CA LEU A 331 26.05 44.00 23.80
C LEU A 331 27.53 43.64 23.99
N LYS A 332 28.39 43.80 22.98
CA LYS A 332 29.85 43.68 23.14
C LYS A 332 30.35 44.73 24.14
N GLU A 333 30.02 46.00 23.94
CA GLU A 333 30.39 47.08 24.87
C GLU A 333 29.88 46.85 26.31
N ALA A 334 28.67 46.29 26.46
CA ALA A 334 28.11 45.92 27.76
C ALA A 334 28.87 44.76 28.42
N ILE A 335 29.35 43.77 27.64
CA ILE A 335 30.19 42.67 28.13
C ILE A 335 31.55 43.22 28.57
N ASP A 336 32.21 44.07 27.77
CA ASP A 336 33.51 44.66 28.09
C ASP A 336 33.48 45.48 29.39
N ARG A 337 32.36 46.17 29.66
CA ARG A 337 32.14 46.97 30.88
C ARG A 337 31.64 46.15 32.07
N PHE A 338 30.95 45.03 31.84
CA PHE A 338 30.29 44.22 32.87
C PHE A 338 30.43 42.70 32.60
N PRO A 339 31.65 42.13 32.59
CA PRO A 339 31.88 40.73 32.18
C PRO A 339 31.17 39.69 33.08
N ASN A 340 30.87 40.04 34.32
CA ASN A 340 30.17 39.15 35.27
C ASN A 340 28.64 39.18 35.13
N GLN A 341 28.08 39.64 34.00
CA GLN A 341 26.63 39.75 33.76
C GLN A 341 26.13 38.81 32.66
N ALA A 342 25.66 37.63 33.06
CA ALA A 342 25.19 36.55 32.18
C ALA A 342 24.13 37.01 31.16
N ARG A 343 23.29 37.98 31.53
CA ARG A 343 22.25 38.55 30.68
C ARG A 343 22.76 39.06 29.33
N PHE A 344 23.95 39.68 29.28
CA PHE A 344 24.47 40.24 28.02
C PHE A 344 24.92 39.13 27.06
N TYR A 345 25.65 38.13 27.56
CA TYR A 345 26.00 36.92 26.81
C TYR A 345 24.76 36.15 26.32
N ILE A 346 23.74 35.99 27.16
CA ILE A 346 22.46 35.37 26.78
C ILE A 346 21.81 36.14 25.62
N MET A 347 21.67 37.46 25.75
CA MET A 347 21.07 38.30 24.69
C MET A 347 21.90 38.28 23.40
N HIS A 348 23.23 38.30 23.49
CA HIS A 348 24.13 38.29 22.34
C HIS A 348 24.04 36.97 21.57
N GLY A 349 24.22 35.83 22.26
CA GLY A 349 24.13 34.51 21.65
C GLY A 349 22.74 34.20 21.09
N GLN A 350 21.65 34.67 21.74
CA GLN A 350 20.30 34.55 21.19
C GLN A 350 20.10 35.31 19.87
N ILE A 351 20.67 36.52 19.73
CA ILE A 351 20.60 37.27 18.48
C ILE A 351 21.39 36.52 17.39
N VAL A 352 22.62 36.11 17.68
CA VAL A 352 23.49 35.38 16.73
C VAL A 352 22.86 34.04 16.30
N ARG A 353 22.27 33.29 17.23
CA ARG A 353 21.52 32.05 16.95
C ARG A 353 20.30 32.29 16.07
N SER A 354 19.58 33.41 16.26
CA SER A 354 18.46 33.79 15.37
C SER A 354 18.91 34.26 13.98
N MET A 355 20.22 34.43 13.76
CA MET A 355 20.86 34.62 12.44
C MET A 355 21.48 33.32 11.89
N ARG A 356 21.11 32.14 12.44
CA ARG A 356 21.58 30.79 12.05
C ARG A 356 23.11 30.55 12.15
N LYS A 357 23.87 31.44 12.80
CA LYS A 357 25.30 31.27 13.07
C LYS A 357 25.49 30.51 14.38
N LEU A 358 25.35 29.18 14.34
CA LEU A 358 25.22 28.37 15.57
C LEU A 358 26.53 28.24 16.33
N GLU A 359 27.64 28.08 15.61
CA GLU A 359 29.00 27.93 16.13
C GLU A 359 29.42 29.21 16.88
N LEU A 360 29.22 30.38 16.25
CA LEU A 360 29.52 31.67 16.86
C LEU A 360 28.60 31.97 18.07
N ALA A 361 27.38 31.42 18.10
CA ALA A 361 26.51 31.48 19.28
C ALA A 361 27.02 30.55 20.40
N GLU A 362 27.50 29.36 20.07
CA GLU A 362 28.15 28.43 21.00
C GLU A 362 29.36 29.10 21.69
N ASP A 363 30.26 29.72 20.93
CA ASP A 363 31.42 30.47 21.43
C ASP A 363 31.01 31.56 22.43
N ILE A 364 29.94 32.32 22.13
CA ILE A 364 29.42 33.36 23.04
C ILE A 364 28.92 32.76 24.36
N PHE A 365 28.21 31.63 24.31
CA PHE A 365 27.73 30.97 25.54
C PHE A 365 28.87 30.31 26.32
N ARG A 366 29.87 29.70 25.66
CA ARG A 366 31.09 29.17 26.30
C ARG A 366 31.90 30.29 26.96
N ASN A 367 32.09 31.43 26.29
CA ASN A 367 32.74 32.61 26.86
C ASN A 367 32.00 33.11 28.12
N GLY A 368 30.67 33.27 28.05
CA GLY A 368 29.86 33.65 29.21
C GLY A 368 29.97 32.67 30.39
N LEU A 369 30.06 31.37 30.11
CA LEU A 369 30.28 30.35 31.14
C LEU A 369 31.71 30.34 31.70
N SER A 370 32.72 30.80 30.93
CA SER A 370 34.08 30.98 31.48
C SER A 370 34.13 32.06 32.57
N GLN A 371 33.33 33.12 32.42
CA GLN A 371 33.21 34.18 33.42
C GLN A 371 32.22 33.82 34.54
N ILE A 372 31.18 33.03 34.25
CA ILE A 372 30.05 32.76 35.15
C ILE A 372 29.69 31.26 35.17
N PRO A 373 30.54 30.36 35.71
CA PRO A 373 30.45 28.92 35.46
C PRO A 373 29.20 28.19 36.00
N ARG A 374 28.43 28.83 36.89
CA ARG A 374 27.23 28.24 37.51
C ARG A 374 25.91 28.84 37.02
N ASP A 375 25.92 29.81 36.09
CA ASP A 375 24.67 30.35 35.59
C ASP A 375 23.82 29.27 34.88
N ALA A 376 22.51 29.33 35.08
CA ALA A 376 21.57 28.38 34.50
C ALA A 376 20.99 28.88 33.17
N GLY A 377 20.91 30.19 32.97
CA GLY A 377 20.46 30.77 31.70
C GLY A 377 21.43 30.48 30.58
N LEU A 378 22.73 30.66 30.82
CA LEU A 378 23.81 30.35 29.89
C LEU A 378 23.91 28.84 29.60
N ARG A 379 23.85 27.98 30.63
CA ARG A 379 23.83 26.52 30.43
C ARG A 379 22.63 26.08 29.58
N THR A 380 21.42 26.58 29.88
CA THR A 380 20.22 26.29 29.06
C THR A 380 20.38 26.78 27.62
N ASN A 381 20.89 28.01 27.40
CA ASN A 381 21.05 28.53 26.03
C ASN A 381 22.17 27.83 25.26
N LEU A 382 23.25 27.38 25.91
CA LEU A 382 24.27 26.52 25.29
C LEU A 382 23.66 25.18 24.88
N ALA A 383 22.99 24.47 25.79
CA ALA A 383 22.37 23.17 25.50
C ALA A 383 21.31 23.27 24.37
N GLN A 384 20.47 24.30 24.38
CA GLN A 384 19.53 24.60 23.28
C GLN A 384 20.23 24.83 21.93
N THR A 385 21.48 25.31 21.92
CA THR A 385 22.24 25.60 20.69
C THR A 385 22.97 24.36 20.19
N LEU A 386 23.58 23.59 21.10
CA LEU A 386 24.16 22.28 20.81
C LEU A 386 23.12 21.31 20.21
N VAL A 387 21.86 21.37 20.66
CA VAL A 387 20.72 20.62 20.07
C VAL A 387 20.35 21.08 18.65
N GLN A 388 20.64 22.33 18.29
CA GLN A 388 20.47 22.85 16.93
C GLN A 388 21.69 22.59 16.03
N ILE A 389 22.87 22.36 16.62
CA ILE A 389 24.10 21.91 15.94
C ILE A 389 24.02 20.42 15.64
N GLY A 390 23.40 19.63 16.52
CA GLY A 390 22.88 18.29 16.22
C GLY A 390 23.92 17.19 16.00
N SER A 391 25.22 17.50 16.08
CA SER A 391 26.28 16.49 16.00
C SER A 391 26.25 15.56 17.23
N GLU A 392 26.78 14.34 17.10
CA GLU A 392 26.79 13.36 18.20
C GLU A 392 27.53 13.91 19.44
N ALA A 393 28.62 14.65 19.25
CA ALA A 393 29.35 15.31 20.32
C ALA A 393 28.53 16.43 20.98
N ALA A 394 27.87 17.29 20.19
CA ALA A 394 27.04 18.38 20.69
C ALA A 394 25.80 17.85 21.44
N LEU A 395 25.15 16.80 20.93
CA LEU A 395 24.03 16.14 21.61
C LEU A 395 24.48 15.47 22.92
N ARG A 396 25.67 14.85 22.96
CA ARG A 396 26.23 14.29 24.21
C ARG A 396 26.45 15.38 25.26
N GLU A 397 27.12 16.47 24.90
CA GLU A 397 27.37 17.60 25.81
C GLU A 397 26.07 18.30 26.25
N ALA A 398 25.10 18.47 25.33
CA ALA A 398 23.77 18.98 25.68
C ALA A 398 23.09 18.11 26.74
N GLY A 399 23.22 16.78 26.64
CA GLY A 399 22.74 15.83 27.63
C GLY A 399 23.38 16.01 29.00
N ASP A 400 24.70 16.14 29.05
CA ASP A 400 25.43 16.40 30.30
C ASP A 400 24.99 17.73 30.94
N ILE A 401 24.76 18.77 30.14
CA ILE A 401 24.27 20.08 30.61
C ILE A 401 22.83 19.99 31.11
N TYR A 402 21.91 19.32 30.38
CA TYR A 402 20.53 19.14 30.84
C TYR A 402 20.46 18.29 32.11
N ALA A 403 21.25 17.22 32.22
CA ALA A 403 21.35 16.42 33.44
C ALA A 403 21.97 17.17 34.62
N GLN A 404 22.78 18.21 34.39
CA GLN A 404 23.19 19.17 35.44
C GLN A 404 22.05 20.13 35.82
N LEU A 405 21.33 20.68 34.85
CA LEU A 405 20.19 21.58 35.09
C LEU A 405 19.05 20.89 35.83
N GLU A 406 18.84 19.60 35.58
CA GLU A 406 17.86 18.74 36.27
C GLU A 406 18.23 18.54 37.74
N ARG A 407 19.48 18.13 38.02
CA ARG A 407 20.03 18.03 39.39
C ARG A 407 20.05 19.37 40.14
N ASP A 408 20.24 20.48 39.42
CA ASP A 408 20.16 21.84 39.97
C ASP A 408 18.72 22.32 40.25
N GLY A 409 17.69 21.56 39.84
CA GLY A 409 16.27 21.95 39.94
C GLY A 409 15.85 23.09 39.01
N LYS A 410 16.58 23.30 37.91
CA LYS A 410 16.45 24.46 36.99
C LYS A 410 16.12 24.08 35.54
N LEU A 411 15.97 22.78 35.26
CA LEU A 411 15.53 22.28 33.96
C LEU A 411 14.08 22.67 33.68
N ASN A 412 13.82 23.33 32.56
CA ASN A 412 12.47 23.51 32.05
C ASN A 412 12.07 22.31 31.17
N THR A 413 11.37 21.33 31.76
CA THR A 413 10.88 20.13 31.05
C THR A 413 9.86 20.44 29.94
N GLN A 414 9.29 21.66 29.91
CA GLN A 414 8.40 22.10 28.84
C GLN A 414 9.13 22.76 27.65
N ASP A 415 10.45 22.96 27.73
CA ASP A 415 11.24 23.58 26.66
C ASP A 415 11.24 22.75 25.36
N ARG A 416 10.99 23.40 24.21
CA ARG A 416 10.87 22.73 22.91
C ARG A 416 12.20 22.07 22.46
N GLN A 417 13.35 22.67 22.76
CA GLN A 417 14.65 22.08 22.44
C GLN A 417 15.01 20.96 23.40
N TYR A 418 14.62 21.04 24.67
CA TYR A 418 14.78 19.90 25.59
C TYR A 418 13.93 18.69 25.16
N LYS A 419 12.68 18.92 24.71
CA LYS A 419 11.84 17.85 24.12
C LYS A 419 12.41 17.31 22.81
N ARG A 420 12.90 18.17 21.90
CA ARG A 420 13.64 17.75 20.69
C ARG A 420 14.86 16.90 21.07
N PHE A 421 15.60 17.30 22.10
CA PHE A 421 16.76 16.59 22.62
C PHE A 421 16.42 15.19 23.16
N GLN A 422 15.47 15.07 24.08
CA GLN A 422 15.05 13.77 24.65
C GLN A 422 14.67 12.75 23.55
N PHE A 423 14.11 13.23 22.44
CA PHE A 423 13.74 12.42 21.29
C PHE A 423 14.95 12.06 20.40
N LEU A 424 15.76 13.05 20.02
CA LEU A 424 16.83 12.90 19.02
C LEU A 424 18.17 12.40 19.59
N GLN A 425 18.41 12.48 20.91
CA GLN A 425 19.60 11.91 21.56
C GLN A 425 19.76 10.40 21.26
N ARG A 426 18.65 9.71 20.98
CA ARG A 426 18.61 8.27 20.69
C ARG A 426 19.04 7.93 19.26
N ASN A 427 19.09 8.90 18.35
CA ASN A 427 19.28 8.67 16.91
C ASN A 427 19.81 9.92 16.19
N PRO A 428 21.15 10.11 16.11
CA PRO A 428 21.77 11.20 15.36
C PRO A 428 21.30 11.35 13.90
N ARG A 429 21.00 10.24 13.20
CA ARG A 429 20.46 10.30 11.82
C ARG A 429 19.08 10.95 11.77
N ALA A 430 18.24 10.69 12.76
CA ALA A 430 16.96 11.38 12.89
C ALA A 430 17.13 12.90 13.07
N ASN A 431 18.21 13.37 13.72
CA ASN A 431 18.52 14.80 13.75
C ASN A 431 18.89 15.35 12.37
N GLN A 432 19.77 14.67 11.64
CA GLN A 432 20.16 15.08 10.28
C GLN A 432 18.95 15.15 9.34
N VAL A 433 18.05 14.17 9.40
CA VAL A 433 16.76 14.16 8.67
C VAL A 433 15.88 15.33 9.09
N TYR A 434 15.79 15.62 10.40
CA TYR A 434 15.02 16.75 10.88
C TYR A 434 15.52 18.06 10.26
N ASP A 435 16.84 18.29 10.29
CA ASP A 435 17.41 19.55 9.80
C ASP A 435 17.43 19.64 8.26
N PHE A 436 17.55 18.52 7.53
CA PHE A 436 17.38 18.44 6.08
C PHE A 436 15.98 18.93 5.65
N PHE A 437 14.91 18.33 6.16
CA PHE A 437 13.55 18.76 5.81
C PHE A 437 13.18 20.11 6.42
N GLN A 438 13.84 20.54 7.50
CA GLN A 438 13.63 21.87 8.11
C GLN A 438 14.37 22.99 7.34
N ALA A 439 15.28 22.67 6.42
CA ALA A 439 15.94 23.63 5.54
C ALA A 439 15.10 24.01 4.30
N LEU A 440 14.12 23.17 3.94
CA LEU A 440 13.16 23.46 2.87
C LEU A 440 12.20 24.59 3.28
N THR A 441 11.92 25.50 2.34
CA THR A 441 10.81 26.43 2.45
C THR A 441 9.47 25.68 2.52
N ASN A 442 8.47 26.30 3.16
CA ASN A 442 7.10 25.77 3.27
C ASN A 442 6.98 24.36 3.87
N THR A 443 8.03 23.84 4.52
CA THR A 443 8.08 22.48 5.08
C THR A 443 8.24 22.53 6.60
N LYS A 444 7.41 21.73 7.28
CA LYS A 444 7.26 21.70 8.72
C LYS A 444 7.59 20.31 9.25
N VAL A 445 8.63 20.22 10.08
CA VAL A 445 9.09 18.96 10.65
C VAL A 445 8.60 18.80 12.09
N SER A 446 7.88 17.69 12.29
CA SER A 446 7.15 17.34 13.50
C SER A 446 7.60 15.99 14.05
N ILE A 447 7.45 15.80 15.35
CA ILE A 447 7.74 14.53 16.03
C ILE A 447 6.41 13.85 16.38
N PRO A 448 6.18 12.58 15.97
CA PRO A 448 4.97 11.85 16.35
C PRO A 448 4.99 11.49 17.84
N GLY A 449 3.81 11.30 18.44
CA GLY A 449 3.67 10.76 19.79
C GLY A 449 4.33 9.37 19.93
N GLN A 450 4.67 8.98 21.16
CA GLN A 450 5.48 7.78 21.42
C GLN A 450 4.89 6.50 20.79
N ARG A 451 5.61 5.95 19.81
CA ARG A 451 5.36 4.62 19.22
C ARG A 451 6.27 3.59 19.89
N LEU A 452 5.79 2.35 19.99
CA LEU A 452 6.59 1.20 20.43
C LEU A 452 7.56 0.79 19.31
N LEU A 453 8.69 1.49 19.22
CA LEU A 453 9.77 1.22 18.26
C LEU A 453 11.06 0.84 19.01
N PRO A 454 11.92 -0.02 18.43
CA PRO A 454 13.27 -0.28 18.96
C PRO A 454 14.08 1.00 19.11
N GLN A 455 14.98 1.07 20.10
CA GLN A 455 15.77 2.28 20.39
C GLN A 455 16.60 2.80 19.19
N ALA A 456 16.97 1.91 18.26
CA ALA A 456 17.71 2.26 17.04
C ALA A 456 16.83 2.78 15.88
N ILE A 457 15.52 2.99 16.10
CA ILE A 457 14.55 3.46 15.10
C ILE A 457 13.81 4.68 15.65
N THR A 458 13.61 5.69 14.80
CA THR A 458 12.95 6.95 15.18
C THR A 458 12.10 7.46 14.02
N ASP A 459 10.79 7.54 14.25
CA ASP A 459 9.84 8.08 13.28
C ASP A 459 9.81 9.62 13.38
N ILE A 460 9.86 10.31 12.25
CA ILE A 460 9.64 11.74 12.08
C ILE A 460 8.43 11.94 11.16
N VAL A 461 7.72 13.05 11.31
CA VAL A 461 6.61 13.43 10.42
C VAL A 461 6.95 14.75 9.75
N ILE A 462 6.79 14.82 8.42
CA ILE A 462 6.94 16.06 7.65
C ILE A 462 5.59 16.46 7.05
N GLU A 463 5.30 17.75 7.06
CA GLU A 463 4.15 18.36 6.38
C GLU A 463 4.74 19.41 5.42
N THR A 464 4.31 19.47 4.17
CA THR A 464 4.77 20.51 3.23
C THR A 464 3.60 21.21 2.57
N ASP A 465 3.65 22.54 2.54
CA ASP A 465 2.70 23.43 1.85
C ASP A 465 3.23 23.80 0.44
N ASP A 466 4.29 23.16 -0.04
CA ASP A 466 4.83 23.35 -1.39
C ASP A 466 3.93 22.67 -2.44
N GLN A 467 3.32 23.49 -3.30
CA GLN A 467 2.38 23.03 -4.33
C GLN A 467 3.02 22.09 -5.36
N GLU A 468 4.30 22.30 -5.72
CA GLU A 468 4.98 21.42 -6.67
C GLU A 468 5.24 20.05 -6.06
N LEU A 469 5.72 19.98 -4.81
CA LEU A 469 5.94 18.71 -4.13
C LEU A 469 4.62 17.95 -3.88
N GLN A 470 3.55 18.65 -3.49
CA GLN A 470 2.23 18.04 -3.33
C GLN A 470 1.67 17.47 -4.65
N GLU A 471 1.75 18.22 -5.75
CA GLU A 471 1.14 17.84 -7.03
C GLU A 471 2.01 16.93 -7.89
N SER A 472 3.31 17.21 -8.02
CA SER A 472 4.24 16.48 -8.91
C SER A 472 4.75 15.17 -8.31
N PHE A 473 4.74 15.03 -6.99
CA PHE A 473 5.31 13.85 -6.32
C PHE A 473 4.39 13.25 -5.24
N GLY A 474 3.19 13.81 -5.05
CA GLY A 474 2.20 13.27 -4.12
C GLY A 474 2.50 13.52 -2.64
N LEU A 475 3.32 14.52 -2.30
CA LEU A 475 3.70 14.87 -0.92
C LEU A 475 2.57 15.61 -0.13
N SER A 476 1.30 15.34 -0.44
CA SER A 476 0.17 15.94 0.26
C SER A 476 -0.08 15.31 1.65
N GLY A 477 -0.51 16.13 2.61
CA GLY A 477 -0.71 15.71 4.00
C GLY A 477 0.59 15.47 4.76
N ALA A 478 0.52 14.69 5.84
CA ALA A 478 1.67 14.42 6.70
C ALA A 478 2.38 13.12 6.28
N ILE A 479 3.68 13.16 6.00
CA ILE A 479 4.44 12.00 5.50
C ILE A 479 5.31 11.45 6.62
N LEU A 480 5.39 10.11 6.70
CA LEU A 480 6.23 9.41 7.66
C LEU A 480 7.65 9.24 7.14
N VAL A 481 8.65 9.61 7.96
CA VAL A 481 10.08 9.38 7.72
C VAL A 481 10.62 8.48 8.82
N ARG A 482 10.95 7.21 8.52
CA ARG A 482 11.49 6.27 9.52
C ARG A 482 13.02 6.25 9.46
N CYS A 483 13.64 6.76 10.52
CA CYS A 483 15.09 6.91 10.62
C CYS A 483 15.69 5.72 11.37
N PHE A 484 16.54 4.94 10.73
CA PHE A 484 17.28 3.83 11.33
C PHE A 484 18.71 4.28 11.67
N GLN A 485 19.16 4.10 12.91
CA GLN A 485 20.54 4.42 13.30
C GLN A 485 21.55 3.39 12.75
N ARG A 486 21.12 2.14 12.56
CA ARG A 486 21.85 1.03 11.91
C ARG A 486 21.28 0.75 10.50
N PRO A 487 21.86 -0.15 9.68
CA PRO A 487 21.18 -0.66 8.50
C PRO A 487 19.80 -1.24 8.83
N ALA A 488 18.82 -0.99 7.97
CA ALA A 488 17.47 -1.52 8.09
C ALA A 488 17.43 -3.00 7.67
N GLN A 489 16.69 -3.83 8.39
CA GLN A 489 16.46 -5.22 8.04
C GLN A 489 15.22 -5.36 7.14
N SER A 490 15.18 -6.39 6.30
CA SER A 490 14.11 -6.55 5.32
C SER A 490 12.70 -6.63 5.93
N ALA A 491 12.55 -7.31 7.06
CA ALA A 491 11.30 -7.36 7.81
C ALA A 491 10.85 -5.98 8.32
N GLU A 492 11.76 -5.06 8.64
CA GLU A 492 11.44 -3.73 9.16
C GLU A 492 10.89 -2.79 8.07
N ILE A 493 11.34 -2.98 6.83
CA ILE A 493 10.82 -2.28 5.64
C ILE A 493 9.45 -2.86 5.26
N VAL A 494 9.27 -4.18 5.30
CA VAL A 494 7.96 -4.83 5.09
C VAL A 494 6.95 -4.42 6.17
N ASN A 495 7.36 -4.35 7.44
CA ASN A 495 6.53 -3.86 8.54
C ASN A 495 6.11 -2.39 8.35
N LEU A 496 6.91 -1.56 7.66
CA LEU A 496 6.53 -0.20 7.29
C LEU A 496 5.47 -0.19 6.17
N LYS A 497 5.67 -0.98 5.09
CA LYS A 497 4.67 -1.21 4.02
C LYS A 497 3.33 -1.67 4.60
N GLU A 498 3.34 -2.71 5.43
CA GLU A 498 2.13 -3.22 6.10
C GLU A 498 1.48 -2.19 7.02
N TYR A 499 2.26 -1.41 7.77
CA TYR A 499 1.72 -0.37 8.65
C TYR A 499 0.94 0.68 7.86
N LEU A 500 1.50 1.19 6.75
CA LEU A 500 0.85 2.19 5.89
C LEU A 500 -0.44 1.65 5.25
N ALA A 501 -0.43 0.37 4.83
CA ALA A 501 -1.60 -0.30 4.26
C ALA A 501 -2.73 -0.59 5.28
N LYS A 502 -2.40 -0.74 6.57
CA LYS A 502 -3.37 -1.07 7.64
C LYS A 502 -4.08 0.13 8.28
N LEU A 503 -3.65 1.36 8.01
CA LEU A 503 -4.28 2.58 8.53
C LEU A 503 -5.72 2.74 8.00
N ARG A 504 -6.67 3.19 8.83
CA ARG A 504 -8.07 3.46 8.43
C ARG A 504 -8.22 4.84 7.81
N ASN A 505 -9.16 5.06 6.88
CA ASN A 505 -9.35 6.39 6.27
C ASN A 505 -9.54 7.48 7.35
N ASN A 506 -8.80 8.58 7.21
CA ASN A 506 -8.71 9.70 8.17
C ASN A 506 -8.23 9.32 9.60
N GLU A 507 -7.47 8.23 9.76
CA GLU A 507 -6.79 7.92 11.02
C GLU A 507 -5.79 9.02 11.40
N LEU A 508 -6.10 9.70 12.50
CA LEU A 508 -5.34 10.82 13.06
C LEU A 508 -4.23 10.33 13.98
N ILE A 509 -3.06 10.96 13.86
CA ILE A 509 -1.87 10.68 14.68
C ILE A 509 -1.48 11.96 15.43
N GLY A 510 -1.49 11.86 16.75
CA GLY A 510 -1.03 12.92 17.65
C GLY A 510 0.48 13.16 17.53
N LEU A 511 0.85 14.43 17.52
CA LEU A 511 2.22 14.94 17.46
C LEU A 511 2.66 15.48 18.83
N SER A 512 3.97 15.55 19.08
CA SER A 512 4.55 16.05 20.34
C SER A 512 4.32 17.55 20.59
N ASP A 513 3.80 18.28 19.60
CA ASP A 513 3.38 19.68 19.73
C ASP A 513 1.89 19.83 20.09
N GLY A 514 1.16 18.72 20.26
CA GLY A 514 -0.26 18.68 20.64
C GLY A 514 -1.24 18.77 19.46
N ARG A 515 -0.76 18.80 18.21
CA ARG A 515 -1.62 18.70 17.02
C ARG A 515 -1.89 17.23 16.65
N GLU A 516 -2.93 17.02 15.85
CA GLU A 516 -3.21 15.75 15.20
C GLU A 516 -3.12 15.91 13.67
N VAL A 517 -2.60 14.90 12.97
CA VAL A 517 -2.44 14.90 11.51
C VAL A 517 -2.84 13.56 10.89
N VAL A 518 -3.37 13.59 9.67
CA VAL A 518 -3.64 12.38 8.87
C VAL A 518 -2.37 12.00 8.10
N LEU A 519 -1.87 10.78 8.29
CA LEU A 519 -0.73 10.30 7.52
C LEU A 519 -1.09 10.03 6.06
N ASN A 520 -0.25 10.53 5.16
CA ASN A 520 0.00 9.99 3.84
C ASN A 520 0.56 8.56 3.97
N ARG A 521 0.09 7.71 3.07
CA ARG A 521 0.30 6.24 2.99
C ARG A 521 0.41 5.81 1.53
N SER A 522 0.55 6.76 0.62
CA SER A 522 0.98 6.54 -0.76
C SER A 522 2.50 6.70 -0.85
N LEU A 523 3.10 7.51 0.03
CA LEU A 523 4.54 7.71 0.13
C LEU A 523 5.00 7.75 1.60
N ALA A 524 6.16 7.16 1.86
CA ALA A 524 6.93 7.31 3.09
C ALA A 524 8.44 7.28 2.77
N PHE A 525 9.25 7.89 3.64
CA PHE A 525 10.70 7.86 3.51
C PHE A 525 11.32 6.92 4.54
N ILE A 526 12.46 6.31 4.20
CA ILE A 526 13.33 5.63 5.18
C ILE A 526 14.74 6.21 5.14
N ALA A 527 15.21 6.70 6.29
CA ALA A 527 16.56 7.24 6.41
C ALA A 527 17.50 6.19 7.00
N VAL A 528 18.58 5.88 6.28
CA VAL A 528 19.51 4.77 6.56
C VAL A 528 20.97 5.21 6.37
N PRO A 529 21.98 4.47 6.86
CA PRO A 529 23.38 4.83 6.61
C PRO A 529 23.79 4.81 5.14
N ASP A 530 23.16 3.92 4.36
CA ASP A 530 23.58 3.54 3.01
C ASP A 530 22.35 2.95 2.28
N SER A 531 21.93 3.58 1.18
CA SER A 531 20.76 3.15 0.40
C SER A 531 21.03 1.94 -0.49
N SER A 532 22.29 1.64 -0.83
CA SER A 532 22.63 0.61 -1.82
C SER A 532 22.17 -0.79 -1.40
N LYS A 533 22.40 -1.15 -0.14
CA LYS A 533 22.10 -2.47 0.45
C LYS A 533 20.61 -2.81 0.56
N ILE A 534 19.74 -1.82 0.39
CA ILE A 534 18.28 -1.97 0.47
C ILE A 534 17.58 -1.60 -0.84
N ARG A 535 18.32 -1.11 -1.85
CA ARG A 535 17.77 -0.63 -3.13
C ARG A 535 16.89 -1.69 -3.79
N ASP A 536 17.41 -2.89 -4.02
CA ASP A 536 16.70 -3.93 -4.75
C ASP A 536 15.41 -4.36 -4.03
N GLN A 537 15.43 -4.42 -2.69
CA GLN A 537 14.23 -4.68 -1.90
C GLN A 537 13.21 -3.54 -2.01
N ILE A 538 13.65 -2.28 -2.02
CA ILE A 538 12.79 -1.12 -2.25
C ILE A 538 12.18 -1.18 -3.66
N MET A 539 12.96 -1.51 -4.69
CA MET A 539 12.45 -1.63 -6.07
C MET A 539 11.41 -2.76 -6.20
N ASN A 540 11.62 -3.90 -5.52
CA ASN A 540 10.62 -4.99 -5.46
C ASN A 540 9.35 -4.56 -4.70
N ILE A 541 9.48 -3.78 -3.63
CA ILE A 541 8.31 -3.20 -2.92
C ILE A 541 7.57 -2.19 -3.81
N LEU A 542 8.29 -1.36 -4.57
CA LEU A 542 7.74 -0.36 -5.48
C LEU A 542 7.04 -0.97 -6.70
N SER A 543 7.49 -2.11 -7.22
CA SER A 543 6.80 -2.81 -8.30
C SER A 543 5.49 -3.43 -7.79
N GLU A 544 5.53 -4.19 -6.70
CA GLU A 544 4.38 -4.91 -6.14
C GLU A 544 3.29 -4.02 -5.52
N SER A 545 3.66 -3.05 -4.66
CA SER A 545 2.75 -2.44 -3.68
C SER A 545 2.42 -0.99 -3.98
N SER A 546 1.26 -0.48 -3.56
CA SER A 546 0.84 0.92 -3.83
C SER A 546 1.70 1.95 -3.10
N GLU A 547 2.39 1.52 -2.05
CA GLU A 547 3.11 2.33 -1.09
C GLU A 547 4.54 2.59 -1.59
N ALA A 548 4.84 3.84 -1.94
CA ALA A 548 6.21 4.24 -2.25
C ALA A 548 7.05 4.36 -0.98
N ILE A 549 8.13 3.60 -0.91
CA ILE A 549 9.17 3.75 0.11
C ILE A 549 10.39 4.36 -0.57
N VAL A 550 10.75 5.60 -0.20
CA VAL A 550 11.88 6.34 -0.79
C VAL A 550 13.04 6.36 0.20
N PRO A 551 14.24 5.85 -0.15
CA PRO A 551 15.38 5.87 0.75
C PRO A 551 16.06 7.24 0.77
N ILE A 552 16.50 7.66 1.94
CA ILE A 552 17.43 8.78 2.14
C ILE A 552 18.65 8.20 2.84
N ASP A 553 19.86 8.59 2.42
CA ASP A 553 21.10 8.16 3.06
C ASP A 553 22.00 9.32 3.48
N ASP A 554 23.07 8.99 4.21
CA ASP A 554 24.00 9.94 4.80
C ASP A 554 24.70 10.83 3.76
N SER A 555 24.71 10.47 2.47
CA SER A 555 25.26 11.33 1.42
C SER A 555 24.32 12.50 1.08
N LEU A 556 23.02 12.21 0.97
CA LEU A 556 21.97 13.21 0.69
C LEU A 556 21.77 14.16 1.88
N LEU A 557 21.89 13.63 3.11
CA LEU A 557 21.75 14.39 4.36
C LEU A 557 22.90 15.37 4.64
N GLN A 558 23.99 15.36 3.85
CA GLN A 558 25.11 16.30 4.00
C GLN A 558 24.95 17.59 3.18
N THR A 559 23.94 17.70 2.32
CA THR A 559 23.67 18.89 1.49
C THR A 559 23.24 20.08 2.36
N ARG A 560 24.05 21.15 2.38
CA ARG A 560 23.86 22.30 3.30
C ARG A 560 23.15 23.54 2.73
N ASN A 561 23.03 23.65 1.40
CA ASN A 561 22.41 24.82 0.75
C ASN A 561 20.93 24.54 0.45
N SER A 562 20.03 25.43 0.86
CA SER A 562 18.57 25.19 0.78
C SER A 562 18.03 25.03 -0.64
N GLU A 563 18.60 25.72 -1.63
CA GLU A 563 18.25 25.54 -3.05
C GLU A 563 18.64 24.13 -3.51
N ASN A 564 19.91 23.74 -3.29
CA ASN A 564 20.40 22.39 -3.58
C ASN A 564 19.62 21.28 -2.87
N VAL A 565 19.11 21.49 -1.65
CA VAL A 565 18.31 20.49 -0.90
C VAL A 565 16.99 20.19 -1.61
N LEU A 566 16.33 21.20 -2.20
CA LEU A 566 15.06 21.01 -2.90
C LEU A 566 15.27 20.26 -4.23
N ASP A 567 16.29 20.62 -5.00
CA ASP A 567 16.65 19.89 -6.23
C ASP A 567 17.12 18.45 -5.93
N THR A 568 17.92 18.24 -4.88
CA THR A 568 18.31 16.90 -4.43
C THR A 568 17.09 16.04 -4.08
N LEU A 569 16.04 16.64 -3.50
CA LEU A 569 14.78 15.94 -3.20
C LEU A 569 13.96 15.66 -4.47
N ARG A 570 13.91 16.60 -5.43
CA ARG A 570 13.27 16.38 -6.75
C ARG A 570 13.91 15.20 -7.48
N ASP A 571 15.24 15.16 -7.57
CA ASP A 571 15.99 14.10 -8.26
C ASP A 571 15.74 12.72 -7.61
N LEU A 572 15.77 12.66 -6.27
CA LEU A 572 15.49 11.45 -5.51
C LEU A 572 14.06 10.94 -5.75
N LEU A 573 13.07 11.83 -5.69
CA LEU A 573 11.67 11.47 -5.94
C LEU A 573 11.44 11.06 -7.39
N GLY A 574 12.05 11.75 -8.35
CA GLY A 574 12.06 11.38 -9.76
C GLY A 574 12.66 10.00 -10.00
N GLN A 575 13.78 9.68 -9.34
CA GLN A 575 14.43 8.37 -9.44
C GLN A 575 13.55 7.23 -8.94
N TYR A 576 12.89 7.37 -7.78
CA TYR A 576 12.15 6.26 -7.16
C TYR A 576 10.67 6.18 -7.56
N LEU A 577 10.02 7.29 -7.91
CA LEU A 577 8.62 7.31 -8.36
C LEU A 577 8.49 7.20 -9.89
N GLY A 578 9.42 7.81 -10.63
CA GLY A 578 9.36 7.90 -12.10
C GLY A 578 9.58 6.59 -12.84
N GLN A 579 10.16 5.58 -12.18
CA GLN A 579 10.39 4.24 -12.75
C GLN A 579 9.13 3.36 -12.82
N ARG A 580 8.01 3.80 -12.22
CA ARG A 580 6.78 3.00 -12.15
C ARG A 580 5.79 3.38 -13.24
N ASP A 581 5.09 2.38 -13.78
CA ASP A 581 3.89 2.57 -14.59
C ASP A 581 2.64 2.16 -13.76
N LEU A 582 2.03 3.14 -13.10
CA LEU A 582 0.76 3.00 -12.37
C LEU A 582 -0.47 2.85 -13.28
N TYR A 583 -0.35 3.07 -14.60
CA TYR A 583 -1.42 2.76 -15.55
C TYR A 583 -1.39 1.28 -15.95
N ASN A 584 -0.21 0.70 -16.16
CA ASN A 584 -0.01 -0.71 -16.50
C ASN A 584 -0.33 -1.66 -15.34
N SER A 585 -1.62 -1.88 -15.10
CA SER A 585 -2.15 -2.92 -14.21
C SER A 585 -3.18 -3.73 -14.98
N THR A 586 -2.94 -5.04 -15.07
CA THR A 586 -3.69 -5.96 -15.95
C THR A 586 -4.65 -6.88 -15.19
N GLY A 587 -4.46 -7.04 -13.88
CA GLY A 587 -5.32 -7.81 -12.98
C GLY A 587 -6.42 -6.96 -12.33
N PRO A 588 -7.29 -7.58 -11.50
CA PRO A 588 -8.26 -6.84 -10.71
C PRO A 588 -7.60 -5.85 -9.74
N VAL A 589 -8.26 -4.72 -9.52
CA VAL A 589 -7.99 -3.85 -8.37
C VAL A 589 -8.57 -4.47 -7.10
N TYR A 590 -7.80 -4.42 -6.01
CA TYR A 590 -8.16 -4.87 -4.67
C TYR A 590 -8.00 -3.72 -3.66
N GLY A 591 -8.97 -3.56 -2.77
CA GLY A 591 -8.86 -2.74 -1.55
C GLY A 591 -9.11 -1.23 -1.70
N VAL A 592 -9.29 -0.60 -0.54
CA VAL A 592 -9.49 0.84 -0.22
C VAL A 592 -9.92 1.77 -1.37
N PRO A 593 -11.13 2.36 -1.31
CA PRO A 593 -11.66 3.19 -2.39
C PRO A 593 -10.82 4.47 -2.59
N GLY A 594 -10.80 4.99 -3.82
CA GLY A 594 -10.04 6.18 -4.21
C GLY A 594 -8.52 5.99 -4.38
N ARG A 595 -7.95 4.81 -4.11
CA ARG A 595 -6.50 4.54 -4.32
C ARG A 595 -6.15 3.95 -5.68
N ARG A 596 -6.98 3.01 -6.15
CA ARG A 596 -6.82 2.31 -7.45
C ARG A 596 -8.16 2.08 -8.16
N PHE A 597 -9.27 2.35 -7.48
CA PHE A 597 -10.64 2.15 -7.93
C PHE A 597 -11.32 3.52 -8.01
N PHE A 598 -11.92 3.82 -9.16
CA PHE A 598 -12.38 5.14 -9.60
C PHE A 598 -13.78 5.01 -10.22
N GLY A 599 -14.54 6.11 -10.30
CA GLY A 599 -15.75 6.19 -11.15
C GLY A 599 -16.81 5.10 -11.02
N ARG A 600 -17.01 4.56 -9.80
CA ARG A 600 -17.95 3.45 -9.54
C ARG A 600 -18.77 3.58 -8.24
N GLU A 601 -18.60 4.64 -7.45
CA GLU A 601 -19.29 4.76 -6.15
C GLU A 601 -20.81 4.80 -6.28
N ARG A 602 -21.35 5.45 -7.33
CA ARG A 602 -22.80 5.48 -7.59
C ARG A 602 -23.35 4.07 -7.85
N GLN A 603 -22.64 3.30 -8.67
CA GLN A 603 -22.97 1.92 -9.02
C GLN A 603 -22.80 1.00 -7.81
N LEU A 604 -21.77 1.16 -6.99
CA LEU A 604 -21.59 0.43 -5.73
C LEU A 604 -22.76 0.66 -4.75
N VAL A 605 -23.20 1.91 -4.58
CA VAL A 605 -24.33 2.23 -3.70
C VAL A 605 -25.64 1.64 -4.24
N GLN A 606 -25.90 1.75 -5.55
CA GLN A 606 -27.09 1.16 -6.18
C GLN A 606 -27.12 -0.37 -6.06
N LEU A 607 -25.98 -1.04 -6.33
CA LEU A 607 -25.86 -2.49 -6.19
C LEU A 607 -26.02 -2.94 -4.73
N ALA A 608 -25.47 -2.20 -3.77
CA ALA A 608 -25.68 -2.47 -2.35
C ALA A 608 -27.15 -2.32 -1.95
N ASP A 609 -27.84 -1.26 -2.39
CA ASP A 609 -29.27 -1.05 -2.11
C ASP A 609 -30.17 -2.13 -2.73
N ASP A 610 -29.83 -2.64 -3.92
CA ASP A 610 -30.54 -3.76 -4.56
C ASP A 610 -30.32 -5.08 -3.81
N VAL A 611 -29.08 -5.41 -3.42
CA VAL A 611 -28.77 -6.56 -2.54
C VAL A 611 -29.50 -6.40 -1.20
N TYR A 612 -29.55 -5.19 -0.65
CA TYR A 612 -30.23 -4.94 0.63
C TYR A 612 -31.75 -5.18 0.58
N ARG A 613 -32.36 -5.06 -0.61
CA ARG A 613 -33.77 -5.38 -0.89
C ARG A 613 -34.03 -6.88 -1.12
N GLY A 614 -32.98 -7.73 -1.10
CA GLY A 614 -33.09 -9.15 -1.42
C GLY A 614 -33.07 -9.45 -2.93
N GLN A 615 -32.58 -8.53 -3.77
CA GLN A 615 -32.57 -8.75 -5.21
C GLN A 615 -31.44 -9.68 -5.66
N PHE A 616 -31.71 -10.35 -6.78
CA PHE A 616 -30.75 -11.14 -7.52
C PHE A 616 -30.27 -10.28 -8.69
N ILE A 617 -28.98 -9.99 -8.76
CA ILE A 617 -28.41 -9.00 -9.69
C ILE A 617 -27.37 -9.66 -10.60
N GLY A 618 -27.46 -9.40 -11.90
CA GLY A 618 -26.45 -9.77 -12.88
C GLY A 618 -25.67 -8.55 -13.34
N ILE A 619 -24.36 -8.53 -13.10
CA ILE A 619 -23.43 -7.48 -13.51
C ILE A 619 -22.79 -7.91 -14.83
N TYR A 620 -23.25 -7.30 -15.92
CA TYR A 620 -22.83 -7.61 -17.29
C TYR A 620 -21.93 -6.51 -17.84
N GLY A 621 -21.07 -6.84 -18.81
CA GLY A 621 -20.18 -5.86 -19.42
C GLY A 621 -18.99 -6.49 -20.14
N LEU A 622 -18.37 -5.72 -21.03
CA LEU A 622 -17.26 -6.18 -21.86
C LEU A 622 -16.02 -6.60 -21.04
N ARG A 623 -15.08 -7.26 -21.71
CA ARG A 623 -13.82 -7.70 -21.11
C ARG A 623 -13.05 -6.48 -20.57
N LYS A 624 -12.40 -6.63 -19.42
CA LYS A 624 -11.61 -5.57 -18.74
C LYS A 624 -12.37 -4.27 -18.37
N MET A 625 -13.71 -4.26 -18.30
CA MET A 625 -14.51 -3.12 -17.78
C MET A 625 -14.48 -2.92 -16.25
N GLY A 626 -13.81 -3.81 -15.51
CA GLY A 626 -13.64 -3.70 -14.05
C GLY A 626 -14.66 -4.47 -13.19
N LYS A 627 -15.44 -5.40 -13.78
CA LYS A 627 -16.53 -6.14 -13.10
C LYS A 627 -16.10 -6.82 -11.79
N THR A 628 -15.07 -7.67 -11.83
CA THR A 628 -14.49 -8.33 -10.65
C THR A 628 -14.06 -7.35 -9.56
N SER A 629 -13.46 -6.21 -9.93
CA SER A 629 -13.05 -5.18 -8.98
C SER A 629 -14.23 -4.44 -8.34
N LEU A 630 -15.29 -4.20 -9.11
CA LEU A 630 -16.55 -3.67 -8.59
C LEU A 630 -17.17 -4.64 -7.56
N VAL A 631 -17.12 -5.96 -7.85
CA VAL A 631 -17.57 -6.99 -6.91
C VAL A 631 -16.71 -7.07 -5.65
N TYR A 632 -15.39 -6.92 -5.74
CA TYR A 632 -14.52 -6.89 -4.55
C TYR A 632 -14.85 -5.70 -3.64
N GLN A 633 -15.00 -4.48 -4.16
CA GLN A 633 -15.38 -3.35 -3.31
C GLN A 633 -16.83 -3.47 -2.79
N LEU A 634 -17.76 -4.04 -3.57
CA LEU A 634 -19.12 -4.33 -3.12
C LEU A 634 -19.10 -5.31 -1.92
N ARG A 635 -18.36 -6.41 -2.04
CA ARG A 635 -18.19 -7.46 -1.03
C ARG A 635 -17.48 -6.95 0.23
N ASP A 636 -16.35 -6.28 0.06
CA ASP A 636 -15.41 -6.00 1.15
C ASP A 636 -15.65 -4.64 1.83
N GLU A 637 -16.29 -3.68 1.14
CA GLU A 637 -16.75 -2.43 1.77
C GLU A 637 -18.23 -2.49 2.15
N LYS A 638 -19.12 -2.54 1.15
CA LYS A 638 -20.55 -2.25 1.37
C LYS A 638 -21.25 -3.42 2.06
N LEU A 639 -21.01 -4.65 1.61
CA LEU A 639 -21.56 -5.88 2.18
C LEU A 639 -20.76 -6.46 3.35
N SER A 640 -19.78 -5.71 3.89
CA SER A 640 -18.97 -6.13 5.03
C SER A 640 -19.79 -6.46 6.30
N SER A 641 -21.01 -5.92 6.42
CA SER A 641 -21.97 -6.24 7.49
C SER A 641 -22.84 -7.47 7.23
N ASP A 642 -22.71 -8.15 6.09
CA ASP A 642 -23.50 -9.34 5.73
C ASP A 642 -22.63 -10.60 5.67
N ALA A 643 -23.25 -11.78 5.50
CA ALA A 643 -22.54 -13.03 5.33
C ALA A 643 -22.41 -13.35 3.83
N VAL A 644 -21.30 -12.94 3.23
CA VAL A 644 -21.07 -13.06 1.79
C VAL A 644 -20.20 -14.27 1.47
N ALA A 645 -20.70 -15.18 0.63
CA ALA A 645 -19.91 -16.25 0.01
C ALA A 645 -19.49 -15.83 -1.40
N TYR A 646 -18.23 -16.01 -1.77
CA TYR A 646 -17.66 -15.63 -3.08
C TYR A 646 -16.91 -16.80 -3.72
N VAL A 647 -17.22 -17.11 -4.98
CA VAL A 647 -16.45 -18.03 -5.83
C VAL A 647 -16.19 -17.43 -7.21
N ASP A 648 -14.96 -17.60 -7.69
CA ASP A 648 -14.55 -17.38 -9.08
C ASP A 648 -14.75 -18.69 -9.86
N LEU A 649 -15.70 -18.73 -10.78
CA LEU A 649 -16.06 -19.94 -11.51
C LEU A 649 -15.07 -20.31 -12.62
N GLN A 650 -14.12 -19.43 -12.96
CA GLN A 650 -12.98 -19.76 -13.81
C GLN A 650 -11.86 -20.46 -13.02
N ALA A 651 -11.75 -20.20 -11.71
CA ALA A 651 -10.77 -20.82 -10.81
C ALA A 651 -11.31 -22.05 -10.03
N SER A 652 -12.63 -22.25 -10.00
CA SER A 652 -13.31 -23.36 -9.30
C SER A 652 -12.86 -24.75 -9.77
N HIS A 653 -12.74 -25.69 -8.83
CA HIS A 653 -12.41 -27.10 -9.14
C HIS A 653 -13.47 -27.78 -10.03
N SER A 654 -14.69 -27.25 -10.08
CA SER A 654 -15.74 -27.72 -10.99
C SER A 654 -15.33 -27.68 -12.47
N GLN A 655 -14.43 -26.76 -12.88
CA GLN A 655 -13.88 -26.74 -14.24
C GLN A 655 -13.07 -27.99 -14.59
N ILE A 656 -12.40 -28.57 -13.59
CA ILE A 656 -11.55 -29.76 -13.72
C ILE A 656 -12.39 -31.03 -13.67
N VAL A 657 -13.31 -31.11 -12.69
CA VAL A 657 -14.13 -32.31 -12.45
C VAL A 657 -15.31 -32.41 -13.42
N ARG A 658 -15.74 -31.30 -14.04
CA ARG A 658 -16.94 -31.17 -14.89
C ARG A 658 -18.27 -31.48 -14.19
N ASP A 659 -18.28 -31.36 -12.87
CA ASP A 659 -19.46 -31.44 -12.01
C ASP A 659 -19.46 -30.27 -10.99
N LEU A 660 -20.64 -29.82 -10.54
CA LEU A 660 -20.80 -28.72 -9.58
C LEU A 660 -20.65 -29.12 -8.10
N ALA A 661 -20.46 -30.39 -7.76
CA ALA A 661 -20.22 -30.85 -6.39
C ALA A 661 -19.12 -30.05 -5.64
N PRO A 662 -17.98 -29.65 -6.26
CA PRO A 662 -17.01 -28.73 -5.66
C PRO A 662 -17.55 -27.32 -5.36
N LEU A 663 -18.39 -26.73 -6.22
CA LEU A 663 -18.91 -25.36 -6.04
C LEU A 663 -19.71 -25.20 -4.74
N TYR A 664 -20.52 -26.20 -4.38
CA TYR A 664 -21.27 -26.21 -3.11
C TYR A 664 -20.33 -26.12 -1.91
N TYR A 665 -19.24 -26.91 -1.92
CA TYR A 665 -18.20 -26.88 -0.89
C TYR A 665 -17.42 -25.56 -0.89
N GLU A 666 -17.03 -25.03 -2.05
CA GLU A 666 -16.27 -23.77 -2.18
C GLU A 666 -17.05 -22.58 -1.61
N LEU A 667 -18.34 -22.46 -1.94
CA LEU A 667 -19.25 -21.45 -1.39
C LEU A 667 -19.35 -21.55 0.15
N GLU A 668 -19.53 -22.76 0.67
CA GLU A 668 -19.71 -22.97 2.11
C GLU A 668 -18.41 -22.78 2.91
N ASN A 669 -17.27 -23.13 2.33
CA ASN A 669 -15.95 -22.95 2.92
C ASN A 669 -15.54 -21.47 2.99
N ASP A 670 -15.76 -20.69 1.93
CA ASP A 670 -15.54 -19.23 1.98
C ASP A 670 -16.47 -18.55 3.01
N LEU A 671 -17.74 -18.99 3.11
CA LEU A 671 -18.67 -18.52 4.13
C LEU A 671 -18.21 -18.88 5.55
N TYR A 672 -17.80 -20.14 5.78
CA TYR A 672 -17.28 -20.62 7.07
C TYR A 672 -16.04 -19.86 7.50
N ARG A 673 -15.06 -19.65 6.61
CA ARG A 673 -13.82 -18.90 6.89
C ARG A 673 -14.09 -17.45 7.32
N ARG A 674 -15.15 -16.83 6.81
CA ARG A 674 -15.61 -15.48 7.21
C ARG A 674 -16.37 -15.50 8.54
N LEU A 675 -17.21 -16.50 8.77
CA LEU A 675 -18.07 -16.58 9.96
C LEU A 675 -17.33 -17.10 11.20
N VAL A 676 -16.37 -18.02 11.10
CA VAL A 676 -15.75 -18.72 12.26
C VAL A 676 -15.13 -17.78 13.32
N ARG A 677 -14.73 -16.55 12.95
CA ARG A 677 -14.25 -15.51 13.88
C ARG A 677 -15.29 -14.44 14.25
N ARG A 678 -16.38 -14.34 13.49
CA ARG A 678 -17.38 -13.26 13.58
C ARG A 678 -18.67 -13.73 14.25
N ASP A 679 -19.09 -14.95 13.93
CA ASP A 679 -20.22 -15.67 14.50
C ASP A 679 -19.93 -17.19 14.50
N PRO A 680 -19.33 -17.71 15.58
CA PRO A 680 -19.06 -19.14 15.72
C PRO A 680 -20.31 -20.02 15.74
N HIS A 681 -21.49 -19.46 16.08
CA HIS A 681 -22.76 -20.20 16.10
C HIS A 681 -23.28 -20.42 14.68
N ALA A 682 -23.29 -19.38 13.85
CA ALA A 682 -23.62 -19.51 12.44
C ALA A 682 -22.60 -20.40 11.69
N ALA A 683 -21.30 -20.27 12.01
CA ALA A 683 -20.25 -21.13 11.45
C ALA A 683 -20.40 -22.61 11.86
N ALA A 684 -20.99 -22.91 13.02
CA ALA A 684 -21.21 -24.29 13.47
C ALA A 684 -22.28 -25.02 12.65
N LEU A 685 -23.18 -24.31 11.96
CA LEU A 685 -24.20 -24.91 11.09
C LEU A 685 -23.60 -25.50 9.80
N LEU A 686 -22.57 -24.87 9.26
CA LEU A 686 -21.94 -25.23 7.98
C LEU A 686 -21.14 -26.54 8.10
N ARG A 687 -21.57 -27.64 7.49
CA ARG A 687 -20.94 -28.97 7.59
C ARG A 687 -19.83 -29.19 6.57
N LEU A 688 -19.98 -28.74 5.32
CA LEU A 688 -18.96 -28.85 4.27
C LEU A 688 -17.79 -27.89 4.52
N GLY A 689 -18.09 -26.65 4.97
CA GLY A 689 -17.11 -25.59 5.14
C GLY A 689 -16.05 -25.86 6.22
N LYS A 690 -16.26 -26.87 7.08
CA LYS A 690 -15.33 -27.30 8.13
C LYS A 690 -14.10 -28.07 7.62
N TYR A 691 -14.12 -28.55 6.37
CA TYR A 691 -13.02 -29.32 5.78
C TYR A 691 -12.05 -28.41 5.02
N ASP A 692 -10.74 -28.57 5.24
CA ASP A 692 -9.73 -27.71 4.61
C ASP A 692 -9.61 -27.95 3.10
N ARG A 693 -9.93 -29.17 2.63
CA ARG A 693 -9.97 -29.54 1.20
C ARG A 693 -11.22 -30.32 0.81
N TYR A 694 -11.64 -30.15 -0.44
CA TYR A 694 -12.71 -30.95 -1.07
C TYR A 694 -12.43 -32.46 -1.03
N SER A 695 -11.17 -32.86 -1.20
CA SER A 695 -10.72 -34.27 -1.18
C SER A 695 -10.74 -34.94 0.20
N GLU A 696 -11.04 -34.19 1.27
CA GLU A 696 -11.12 -34.69 2.65
C GLU A 696 -12.58 -34.97 3.07
N LEU A 697 -13.55 -34.69 2.19
CA LEU A 697 -14.97 -34.97 2.43
C LEU A 697 -15.23 -36.50 2.46
N PRO A 698 -15.93 -37.04 3.48
CA PRO A 698 -16.23 -38.46 3.56
C PRO A 698 -17.10 -38.96 2.40
N GLU A 699 -17.12 -40.27 2.11
CA GLU A 699 -18.02 -40.84 1.09
C GLU A 699 -19.51 -40.60 1.41
N ALA A 700 -19.89 -40.42 2.67
CA ALA A 700 -21.24 -40.00 3.06
C ALA A 700 -21.62 -38.60 2.50
N ALA A 701 -20.63 -37.78 2.11
CA ALA A 701 -20.82 -36.53 1.40
C ALA A 701 -21.17 -36.71 -0.09
N GLN A 702 -21.38 -37.93 -0.62
CA GLN A 702 -21.94 -38.15 -1.98
C GLN A 702 -23.26 -37.40 -2.27
N LYS A 703 -23.87 -36.77 -1.26
CA LYS A 703 -25.01 -35.84 -1.38
C LYS A 703 -24.64 -34.37 -1.06
N ILE A 704 -23.49 -33.86 -1.50
CA ILE A 704 -23.01 -32.48 -1.20
C ILE A 704 -24.11 -31.43 -1.39
N ALA A 705 -24.82 -31.47 -2.52
CA ALA A 705 -25.90 -30.54 -2.83
C ALA A 705 -27.05 -30.56 -1.81
N LEU A 706 -27.36 -31.71 -1.18
CA LEU A 706 -28.35 -31.83 -0.12
C LEU A 706 -27.84 -31.23 1.20
N ILE A 707 -26.58 -31.50 1.55
CA ILE A 707 -25.94 -30.98 2.77
C ILE A 707 -25.94 -29.45 2.74
N PHE A 708 -25.46 -28.86 1.64
CA PHE A 708 -25.50 -27.41 1.41
C PHE A 708 -26.94 -26.86 1.45
N ALA A 709 -27.90 -27.55 0.83
CA ALA A 709 -29.30 -27.14 0.83
C ALA A 709 -29.96 -27.19 2.22
N GLU A 710 -29.53 -28.09 3.10
CA GLU A 710 -29.95 -28.15 4.50
C GLU A 710 -29.27 -27.02 5.31
N ASP A 711 -27.96 -26.81 5.16
CA ASP A 711 -27.19 -25.84 5.95
C ASP A 711 -27.54 -24.38 5.60
N MET A 712 -27.77 -24.11 4.32
CA MET A 712 -28.29 -22.82 3.86
C MET A 712 -29.70 -22.54 4.41
N ARG A 713 -30.56 -23.56 4.52
CA ARG A 713 -31.88 -23.40 5.16
C ARG A 713 -31.72 -23.13 6.66
N ALA A 714 -30.86 -23.89 7.36
CA ALA A 714 -30.60 -23.68 8.78
C ALA A 714 -30.17 -22.23 9.09
N ILE A 715 -29.21 -21.66 8.32
CA ILE A 715 -28.82 -20.25 8.49
C ILE A 715 -29.97 -19.29 8.19
N LEU A 716 -30.73 -19.50 7.11
CA LEU A 716 -31.85 -18.61 6.75
C LEU A 716 -33.01 -18.70 7.77
N ASP A 717 -33.22 -19.87 8.37
CA ASP A 717 -34.18 -20.09 9.45
C ASP A 717 -33.73 -19.45 10.77
N GLU A 718 -32.45 -19.55 11.13
CA GLU A 718 -31.93 -18.90 12.34
C GLU A 718 -31.80 -17.38 12.22
N LEU A 719 -31.56 -16.85 11.01
CA LEU A 719 -31.76 -15.43 10.69
C LEU A 719 -33.23 -15.03 10.84
N LYS A 720 -34.16 -15.84 10.31
CA LYS A 720 -35.61 -15.53 10.34
C LYS A 720 -36.19 -15.54 11.76
N ASP A 721 -35.73 -16.48 12.58
CA ASP A 721 -36.10 -16.60 13.99
C ASP A 721 -35.37 -15.57 14.89
N GLY A 722 -34.39 -14.83 14.36
CA GLY A 722 -33.63 -13.81 15.09
C GLY A 722 -32.60 -14.38 16.07
N LYS A 723 -32.18 -15.64 15.90
CA LYS A 723 -31.10 -16.27 16.69
C LYS A 723 -29.75 -15.75 16.24
N ILE A 724 -29.52 -15.72 14.92
CA ILE A 724 -28.38 -15.06 14.30
C ILE A 724 -28.71 -13.56 14.17
N THR A 725 -27.88 -12.71 14.77
CA THR A 725 -28.03 -11.23 14.73
C THR A 725 -26.76 -10.50 14.30
N SER A 726 -25.68 -11.25 14.05
CA SER A 726 -24.36 -10.73 13.67
C SER A 726 -24.28 -10.23 12.22
N PHE A 727 -25.17 -10.71 11.35
CA PHE A 727 -25.43 -10.29 9.97
C PHE A 727 -26.95 -10.30 9.69
N LYS A 728 -27.39 -9.69 8.59
CA LYS A 728 -28.83 -9.57 8.26
C LYS A 728 -29.31 -10.47 7.12
N ARG A 729 -28.39 -10.91 6.27
CA ARG A 729 -28.65 -11.72 5.07
C ARG A 729 -27.42 -12.53 4.68
N VAL A 730 -27.65 -13.60 3.91
CA VAL A 730 -26.62 -14.32 3.17
C VAL A 730 -26.60 -13.79 1.73
N VAL A 731 -25.41 -13.52 1.20
CA VAL A 731 -25.22 -13.09 -0.19
C VAL A 731 -24.30 -14.08 -0.89
N ILE A 732 -24.76 -14.68 -1.98
CA ILE A 732 -23.95 -15.55 -2.83
C ILE A 732 -23.37 -14.71 -3.97
N VAL A 733 -22.09 -14.88 -4.29
CA VAL A 733 -21.41 -14.14 -5.34
C VAL A 733 -20.65 -15.10 -6.24
N LEU A 734 -20.96 -15.06 -7.55
CA LEU A 734 -20.37 -15.91 -8.57
C LEU A 734 -19.74 -15.04 -9.66
N ASP A 735 -18.41 -15.03 -9.77
CA ASP A 735 -17.71 -14.36 -10.88
C ASP A 735 -17.50 -15.33 -12.06
N GLU A 736 -17.48 -14.79 -13.29
CA GLU A 736 -17.40 -15.51 -14.56
C GLU A 736 -18.47 -16.63 -14.71
N LEU A 737 -19.76 -16.28 -14.57
CA LEU A 737 -20.90 -17.21 -14.67
C LEU A 737 -20.96 -17.99 -16.01
N GLU A 738 -20.42 -17.44 -17.10
CA GLU A 738 -20.34 -18.13 -18.39
C GLU A 738 -19.53 -19.43 -18.36
N ARG A 739 -18.75 -19.69 -17.30
CA ARG A 739 -17.87 -20.86 -17.19
C ARG A 739 -18.59 -22.15 -16.79
N ILE A 740 -19.84 -22.08 -16.31
CA ILE A 740 -20.59 -23.28 -15.87
C ILE A 740 -21.84 -23.60 -16.70
N LEU A 741 -22.22 -22.71 -17.63
CA LEU A 741 -23.49 -22.77 -18.37
C LEU A 741 -23.29 -23.16 -19.85
N PRO A 742 -24.29 -23.81 -20.49
CA PRO A 742 -24.21 -24.23 -21.89
C PRO A 742 -24.36 -23.04 -22.86
N ILE A 743 -23.27 -22.31 -23.08
CA ILE A 743 -23.25 -21.10 -23.93
C ILE A 743 -22.54 -21.40 -25.25
N THR A 744 -23.25 -21.13 -26.35
CA THR A 744 -22.76 -21.03 -27.74
C THR A 744 -21.51 -21.86 -28.04
N GLY A 745 -21.73 -23.15 -28.31
CA GLY A 745 -20.68 -24.11 -28.66
C GLY A 745 -19.94 -24.77 -27.49
N GLN A 746 -20.37 -24.55 -26.24
CA GLN A 746 -19.85 -25.26 -25.07
C GLN A 746 -20.98 -25.94 -24.28
N GLU A 747 -20.70 -27.14 -23.77
CA GLU A 747 -21.58 -27.85 -22.84
C GLU A 747 -21.46 -27.26 -21.43
N GLY A 748 -22.59 -27.21 -20.72
CA GLY A 748 -22.64 -26.79 -19.32
C GLY A 748 -22.07 -27.84 -18.37
N ILE A 749 -21.68 -27.42 -17.17
CA ILE A 749 -21.11 -28.32 -16.15
C ILE A 749 -22.23 -29.11 -15.46
N GLN A 750 -22.01 -30.40 -15.20
CA GLN A 750 -23.02 -31.27 -14.60
C GLN A 750 -23.49 -30.73 -13.23
N GLY A 751 -24.80 -30.75 -12.98
CA GLY A 751 -25.40 -30.19 -11.75
C GLY A 751 -25.86 -28.73 -11.82
N TYR A 752 -25.69 -28.03 -12.96
CA TYR A 752 -26.06 -26.60 -13.05
C TYR A 752 -27.56 -26.31 -12.93
N LEU A 753 -28.42 -27.22 -13.43
CA LEU A 753 -29.87 -27.08 -13.35
C LEU A 753 -30.35 -27.23 -11.90
N GLU A 754 -29.78 -28.20 -11.21
CA GLU A 754 -30.02 -28.55 -9.82
C GLU A 754 -29.56 -27.42 -8.89
N PHE A 755 -28.39 -26.84 -9.14
CA PHE A 755 -27.86 -25.69 -8.40
C PHE A 755 -28.77 -24.46 -8.52
N PHE A 756 -29.08 -24.01 -9.75
CA PHE A 756 -29.94 -22.83 -9.92
C PHE A 756 -31.40 -23.09 -9.55
N GLY A 757 -31.89 -24.32 -9.68
CA GLY A 757 -33.19 -24.75 -9.15
C GLY A 757 -33.28 -24.63 -7.62
N LEU A 758 -32.27 -25.12 -6.89
CA LEU A 758 -32.16 -24.94 -5.44
C LEU A 758 -32.17 -23.45 -5.06
N ILE A 759 -31.28 -22.67 -5.67
CA ILE A 759 -31.11 -21.24 -5.36
C ILE A 759 -32.40 -20.45 -5.65
N ARG A 760 -33.09 -20.73 -6.77
CA ARG A 760 -34.38 -20.13 -7.13
C ARG A 760 -35.50 -20.54 -6.15
N GLY A 761 -35.52 -21.81 -5.72
CA GLY A 761 -36.47 -22.29 -4.70
C GLY A 761 -36.28 -21.64 -3.32
N LEU A 762 -35.03 -21.42 -2.89
CA LEU A 762 -34.73 -20.68 -1.67
C LEU A 762 -35.17 -19.21 -1.77
N MET A 763 -34.93 -18.54 -2.90
CA MET A 763 -35.39 -17.17 -3.15
C MET A 763 -36.93 -17.06 -3.17
N GLN A 764 -37.63 -18.01 -3.78
CA GLN A 764 -39.09 -18.01 -3.89
C GLN A 764 -39.81 -18.38 -2.57
N THR A 765 -39.09 -18.94 -1.60
CA THR A 765 -39.66 -19.29 -0.28
C THR A 765 -39.95 -18.02 0.54
N GLU A 766 -41.23 -17.70 0.73
CA GLU A 766 -41.69 -16.45 1.39
C GLU A 766 -41.02 -16.19 2.75
N ARG A 767 -40.79 -17.26 3.53
CA ARG A 767 -40.12 -17.20 4.84
C ARG A 767 -38.72 -16.57 4.79
N TYR A 768 -37.99 -16.75 3.67
CA TYR A 768 -36.63 -16.25 3.45
C TYR A 768 -36.55 -14.95 2.63
N ARG A 769 -37.69 -14.33 2.28
CA ARG A 769 -37.76 -13.10 1.48
C ARG A 769 -36.91 -11.98 2.10
N GLY A 770 -35.88 -11.54 1.40
CA GLY A 770 -34.95 -10.49 1.84
C GLY A 770 -33.77 -10.97 2.69
N LEU A 771 -33.72 -12.27 3.06
CA LEU A 771 -32.62 -12.88 3.82
C LEU A 771 -31.57 -13.56 2.93
N LEU A 772 -31.92 -13.88 1.68
CA LEU A 772 -31.00 -14.37 0.66
C LEU A 772 -30.87 -13.34 -0.47
N SER A 773 -29.70 -13.24 -1.08
CA SER A 773 -29.44 -12.45 -2.29
C SER A 773 -28.34 -13.11 -3.11
N SER A 774 -28.25 -12.79 -4.40
CA SER A 774 -27.19 -13.30 -5.26
C SER A 774 -26.69 -12.22 -6.21
N VAL A 775 -25.37 -12.16 -6.41
CA VAL A 775 -24.72 -11.28 -7.40
C VAL A 775 -23.92 -12.16 -8.34
N VAL A 776 -24.31 -12.22 -9.60
CA VAL A 776 -23.54 -12.89 -10.65
C VAL A 776 -22.82 -11.88 -11.50
N VAL A 777 -21.61 -12.21 -11.95
CA VAL A 777 -20.89 -11.46 -12.98
C VAL A 777 -20.81 -12.34 -14.22
N ALA A 778 -21.05 -11.73 -15.38
CA ALA A 778 -20.71 -12.37 -16.66
C ALA A 778 -20.26 -11.33 -17.69
N ALA A 779 -19.66 -11.76 -18.79
CA ALA A 779 -19.55 -10.92 -19.97
C ALA A 779 -20.90 -10.82 -20.71
N ASN A 780 -21.61 -11.94 -20.87
CA ASN A 780 -22.82 -12.07 -21.70
C ASN A 780 -24.14 -11.94 -20.90
N ALA A 781 -25.02 -11.01 -21.30
CA ALA A 781 -26.32 -10.78 -20.65
C ALA A 781 -27.39 -11.84 -20.98
N SER A 782 -27.36 -12.41 -22.19
CA SER A 782 -28.41 -13.33 -22.68
C SER A 782 -28.44 -14.68 -21.95
N ILE A 783 -27.47 -14.92 -21.06
CA ILE A 783 -27.51 -15.94 -20.00
C ILE A 783 -28.82 -15.88 -19.20
N SER A 784 -29.35 -14.68 -18.93
CA SER A 784 -30.59 -14.48 -18.16
C SER A 784 -31.82 -14.16 -19.01
N GLU A 785 -31.65 -13.97 -20.33
CA GLU A 785 -32.72 -13.56 -21.25
C GLU A 785 -33.20 -14.70 -22.16
N ARG A 786 -32.39 -15.72 -22.43
CA ARG A 786 -32.82 -16.91 -23.18
C ARG A 786 -33.66 -17.83 -22.27
N GLY A 787 -34.89 -18.15 -22.67
CA GLY A 787 -35.78 -19.03 -21.88
C GLY A 787 -35.35 -20.51 -21.85
N TYR A 788 -34.57 -20.95 -22.84
CA TYR A 788 -34.19 -22.35 -23.04
C TYR A 788 -32.73 -22.50 -23.49
N TRP A 789 -32.12 -23.64 -23.15
CA TRP A 789 -30.83 -24.13 -23.67
C TRP A 789 -30.94 -25.62 -23.99
N GLN A 790 -30.56 -26.04 -25.21
CA GLN A 790 -30.53 -27.46 -25.61
C GLN A 790 -31.82 -28.21 -25.21
N ASP A 791 -32.96 -27.63 -25.59
CA ASP A 791 -34.33 -28.10 -25.31
C ASP A 791 -34.71 -28.28 -23.83
N ARG A 792 -33.94 -27.69 -22.90
CA ARG A 792 -34.26 -27.59 -21.46
C ARG A 792 -34.54 -26.14 -21.05
N GLU A 793 -35.42 -25.96 -20.07
CA GLU A 793 -35.69 -24.65 -19.48
C GLU A 793 -34.45 -24.07 -18.79
N ASN A 794 -34.25 -22.77 -18.93
CA ASN A 794 -33.19 -22.03 -18.25
C ASN A 794 -33.64 -21.62 -16.83
N PRO A 795 -33.10 -22.19 -15.73
CA PRO A 795 -33.46 -21.79 -14.36
C PRO A 795 -32.94 -20.39 -13.97
N VAL A 796 -32.00 -19.84 -14.74
CA VAL A 796 -31.44 -18.48 -14.64
C VAL A 796 -32.31 -17.45 -15.37
N PHE A 797 -33.23 -17.89 -16.26
CA PHE A 797 -34.12 -17.00 -17.02
C PHE A 797 -34.96 -16.11 -16.12
N ALA A 798 -34.86 -14.80 -16.32
CA ALA A 798 -35.48 -13.75 -15.52
C ALA A 798 -35.21 -13.85 -13.99
N LEU A 799 -34.20 -14.61 -13.57
CA LEU A 799 -33.80 -14.72 -12.15
C LEU A 799 -32.98 -13.51 -11.70
N TYR A 800 -32.14 -12.99 -12.59
CA TYR A 800 -31.20 -11.90 -12.31
C TYR A 800 -31.62 -10.62 -13.01
N LYS A 801 -31.73 -9.52 -12.25
CA LYS A 801 -31.88 -8.15 -12.76
C LYS A 801 -30.63 -7.77 -13.54
N THR A 802 -30.78 -7.45 -14.83
CA THR A 802 -29.67 -7.05 -15.70
C THR A 802 -29.16 -5.65 -15.34
N VAL A 803 -27.86 -5.56 -15.03
CA VAL A 803 -27.14 -4.30 -14.82
C VAL A 803 -25.91 -4.32 -15.71
N PHE A 804 -25.95 -3.56 -16.79
CA PHE A 804 -24.77 -3.33 -17.63
C PHE A 804 -23.83 -2.33 -16.94
N LEU A 805 -22.54 -2.64 -16.92
CA LEU A 805 -21.49 -1.78 -16.37
C LEU A 805 -21.02 -0.79 -17.44
N PRO A 806 -21.36 0.52 -17.35
CA PRO A 806 -20.95 1.52 -18.34
C PRO A 806 -19.43 1.74 -18.35
N PRO A 807 -18.87 2.47 -19.33
CA PRO A 807 -17.55 3.09 -19.20
C PRO A 807 -17.49 4.09 -18.02
N PHE A 808 -16.39 4.80 -17.87
CA PHE A 808 -16.31 5.99 -17.00
C PHE A 808 -16.88 7.23 -17.72
N SER A 809 -17.36 8.21 -16.95
CA SER A 809 -17.58 9.57 -17.46
C SER A 809 -16.24 10.28 -17.75
N GLU A 810 -16.28 11.49 -18.31
CA GLU A 810 -15.06 12.29 -18.54
C GLU A 810 -14.41 12.70 -17.20
N GLU A 811 -15.20 13.05 -16.19
CA GLU A 811 -14.72 13.41 -14.85
C GLU A 811 -14.12 12.21 -14.10
N GLU A 812 -14.72 11.03 -14.25
CA GLU A 812 -14.22 9.77 -13.69
C GLU A 812 -12.94 9.30 -14.41
N THR A 813 -12.87 9.50 -15.72
CA THR A 813 -11.67 9.27 -16.55
C THR A 813 -10.53 10.20 -16.12
N ARG A 814 -10.82 11.49 -15.97
CA ARG A 814 -9.94 12.53 -15.43
C ARG A 814 -9.43 12.20 -14.02
N GLU A 815 -10.31 11.79 -13.11
CA GLU A 815 -9.95 11.37 -11.75
C GLU A 815 -8.90 10.24 -11.78
N MET A 816 -9.13 9.19 -12.56
CA MET A 816 -8.20 8.09 -12.73
C MET A 816 -6.87 8.55 -13.34
N ILE A 817 -6.91 9.29 -14.46
CA ILE A 817 -5.70 9.70 -15.19
C ILE A 817 -4.79 10.56 -14.30
N VAL A 818 -5.37 11.58 -13.63
CA VAL A 818 -4.64 12.52 -12.77
C VAL A 818 -4.14 11.83 -11.50
N THR A 819 -4.98 11.03 -10.82
CA THR A 819 -4.59 10.40 -9.53
C THR A 819 -3.44 9.42 -9.71
N LEU A 820 -3.47 8.61 -10.77
CA LEU A 820 -2.37 7.70 -11.10
C LEU A 820 -1.14 8.48 -11.59
N GLY A 821 -1.34 9.49 -12.44
CA GLY A 821 -0.26 10.32 -13.00
C GLY A 821 0.59 11.00 -11.93
N ARG A 822 -0.04 11.60 -10.92
CA ARG A 822 0.63 12.21 -9.75
C ARG A 822 1.58 11.23 -9.04
N GLY A 823 1.20 9.95 -8.95
CA GLY A 823 2.03 8.89 -8.35
C GLY A 823 3.23 8.43 -9.20
N MET A 824 3.42 9.00 -10.39
CA MET A 824 4.55 8.74 -11.31
C MET A 824 5.27 10.03 -11.74
N SER A 825 4.90 11.18 -11.17
CA SER A 825 5.32 12.51 -11.63
C SER A 825 4.94 12.81 -13.09
N VAL A 826 3.69 12.49 -13.44
CA VAL A 826 3.06 12.79 -14.73
C VAL A 826 1.83 13.68 -14.53
N ARG A 827 1.89 14.89 -15.10
CA ARG A 827 0.78 15.84 -15.27
C ARG A 827 0.20 15.72 -16.68
N TRP A 828 -1.04 16.14 -16.86
CA TRP A 828 -1.75 16.12 -18.15
C TRP A 828 -2.45 17.45 -18.36
N GLU A 829 -2.48 17.95 -19.60
CA GLU A 829 -3.31 19.09 -20.00
C GLU A 829 -4.79 18.70 -20.09
N ASP A 830 -5.69 19.68 -19.99
CA ASP A 830 -7.13 19.42 -20.03
C ASP A 830 -7.59 18.94 -21.41
N GLU A 831 -7.05 19.52 -22.49
CA GLU A 831 -7.23 19.07 -23.86
C GLU A 831 -6.67 17.65 -24.07
N ALA A 832 -5.55 17.30 -23.41
CA ALA A 832 -4.97 15.96 -23.50
C ALA A 832 -5.87 14.91 -22.83
N ILE A 833 -6.46 15.22 -21.67
CA ILE A 833 -7.43 14.35 -20.99
C ILE A 833 -8.71 14.19 -21.85
N HIS A 834 -9.23 15.31 -22.40
CA HIS A 834 -10.42 15.30 -23.24
C HIS A 834 -10.20 14.47 -24.52
N SER A 835 -9.04 14.64 -25.16
CA SER A 835 -8.59 13.86 -26.32
C SER A 835 -8.53 12.36 -26.01
N ILE A 836 -7.94 11.97 -24.88
CA ILE A 836 -7.92 10.57 -24.42
C ILE A 836 -9.34 10.04 -24.20
N PHE A 837 -10.21 10.79 -23.55
CA PHE A 837 -11.60 10.38 -23.30
C PHE A 837 -12.38 10.17 -24.61
N ALA A 838 -12.25 11.09 -25.57
CA ALA A 838 -12.86 10.96 -26.90
C ALA A 838 -12.30 9.77 -27.70
N GLU A 839 -11.02 9.44 -27.51
CA GLU A 839 -10.38 8.27 -28.15
C GLU A 839 -10.81 6.94 -27.53
N THR A 840 -10.90 6.85 -26.20
CA THR A 840 -11.13 5.60 -25.46
C THR A 840 -12.59 5.38 -25.04
N GLY A 841 -13.46 6.38 -25.22
CA GLY A 841 -14.86 6.37 -24.77
C GLY A 841 -15.01 6.10 -23.27
N GLY A 842 -14.04 6.53 -22.45
CA GLY A 842 -14.02 6.25 -21.01
C GLY A 842 -13.79 4.78 -20.63
N HIS A 843 -13.41 3.89 -21.55
CA HIS A 843 -13.15 2.48 -21.23
C HIS A 843 -11.93 2.38 -20.30
N PRO A 844 -12.05 1.81 -19.07
CA PRO A 844 -11.00 1.90 -18.05
C PRO A 844 -9.66 1.29 -18.48
N PHE A 845 -9.68 0.08 -19.05
CA PHE A 845 -8.48 -0.62 -19.48
C PHE A 845 -7.80 0.04 -20.70
N LEU A 846 -8.57 0.44 -21.73
CA LEU A 846 -7.99 1.13 -22.89
C LEU A 846 -7.38 2.47 -22.51
N THR A 847 -8.08 3.26 -21.66
CA THR A 847 -7.57 4.52 -21.12
C THR A 847 -6.23 4.33 -20.43
N ARG A 848 -6.14 3.34 -19.53
CA ARG A 848 -4.89 3.02 -18.84
C ARG A 848 -3.80 2.54 -19.80
N LEU A 849 -4.11 1.64 -20.74
CA LEU A 849 -3.12 1.14 -21.70
C LEU A 849 -2.59 2.24 -22.63
N PHE A 850 -3.44 3.18 -23.03
CA PHE A 850 -3.05 4.33 -23.86
C PHE A 850 -2.18 5.32 -23.07
N CYS A 851 -2.58 5.65 -21.82
CA CYS A 851 -1.75 6.48 -20.93
C CYS A 851 -0.39 5.84 -20.63
N SER A 852 -0.38 4.53 -20.32
CA SER A 852 0.82 3.71 -20.14
C SER A 852 1.78 3.83 -21.32
N ARG A 853 1.30 3.64 -22.56
CA ARG A 853 2.11 3.79 -23.77
C ARG A 853 2.75 5.17 -23.89
N ILE A 854 1.98 6.23 -23.65
CA ILE A 854 2.48 7.61 -23.74
C ILE A 854 3.63 7.81 -22.76
N ILE A 855 3.47 7.43 -21.48
CA ILE A 855 4.51 7.65 -20.45
C ILE A 855 5.72 6.71 -20.56
N GLN A 856 5.62 5.63 -21.35
CA GLN A 856 6.73 4.73 -21.70
C GLN A 856 7.57 5.25 -22.87
N ASN A 857 6.97 5.99 -23.80
CA ASN A 857 7.66 6.69 -24.88
C ASN A 857 8.32 7.99 -24.36
N TYR A 858 7.61 8.77 -23.54
CA TYR A 858 8.15 9.98 -22.92
C TYR A 858 8.61 9.67 -21.49
N ARG A 859 9.88 9.26 -21.32
CA ARG A 859 10.40 8.71 -20.06
C ARG A 859 10.90 9.74 -19.04
N ASN A 860 11.19 10.97 -19.46
CA ASN A 860 11.70 12.02 -18.56
C ASN A 860 10.63 12.40 -17.51
N ARG A 861 11.06 12.82 -16.32
CA ARG A 861 10.20 13.23 -15.20
C ARG A 861 10.74 14.52 -14.56
N PRO A 862 9.88 15.41 -14.02
CA PRO A 862 8.42 15.39 -14.15
C PRO A 862 7.98 15.55 -15.61
N LEU A 863 6.89 14.89 -15.98
CA LEU A 863 6.32 14.94 -17.33
C LEU A 863 5.05 15.80 -17.32
N ILE A 864 4.86 16.63 -18.35
CA ILE A 864 3.56 17.20 -18.71
C ILE A 864 3.20 16.57 -20.06
N VAL A 865 2.03 15.95 -20.16
CA VAL A 865 1.54 15.39 -21.42
C VAL A 865 0.58 16.36 -22.09
N THR A 866 0.92 16.75 -23.33
CA THR A 866 0.14 17.67 -24.15
C THR A 866 -0.76 16.94 -25.13
N ASN A 867 -1.72 17.67 -25.72
CA ASN A 867 -2.60 17.08 -26.75
C ASN A 867 -1.82 16.57 -27.98
N ASP A 868 -0.75 17.25 -28.41
CA ASP A 868 0.10 16.80 -29.52
C ASP A 868 0.77 15.45 -29.23
N MET A 869 1.18 15.23 -27.97
CA MET A 869 1.75 13.97 -27.53
C MET A 869 0.71 12.84 -27.59
N VAL A 870 -0.54 13.11 -27.19
CA VAL A 870 -1.67 12.16 -27.33
C VAL A 870 -1.92 11.84 -28.80
N ALA A 871 -2.09 12.87 -29.64
CA ALA A 871 -2.37 12.75 -31.07
C ALA A 871 -1.30 11.91 -31.79
N SER A 872 -0.02 12.13 -31.48
CA SER A 872 1.09 11.35 -32.04
C SER A 872 0.97 9.85 -31.80
N GLN A 873 0.35 9.43 -30.69
CA GLN A 873 0.31 8.02 -30.28
C GLN A 873 -0.91 7.25 -30.80
N ILE A 874 -1.98 7.90 -31.26
CA ILE A 874 -3.22 7.24 -31.74
C ILE A 874 -2.89 6.21 -32.82
N ASN A 875 -2.22 6.65 -33.89
CA ASN A 875 -1.87 5.80 -35.03
C ASN A 875 -0.84 4.70 -34.68
N HIS A 876 0.01 4.90 -33.67
CA HIS A 876 0.92 3.86 -33.17
C HIS A 876 0.19 2.84 -32.28
N PHE A 877 -0.79 3.27 -31.48
CA PHE A 877 -1.59 2.41 -30.60
C PHE A 877 -2.45 1.44 -31.43
N ILE A 878 -3.18 1.94 -32.44
CA ILE A 878 -3.98 1.09 -33.36
C ILE A 878 -3.08 0.12 -34.16
N ARG A 879 -1.77 0.39 -34.29
CA ARG A 879 -0.80 -0.50 -34.97
C ARG A 879 -0.25 -1.64 -34.11
N SER A 880 -0.09 -1.48 -32.80
CA SER A 880 0.43 -2.57 -31.93
C SER A 880 -0.61 -3.18 -30.98
N GLU A 881 -1.61 -2.41 -30.53
CA GLU A 881 -2.62 -2.88 -29.57
C GLU A 881 -3.92 -3.37 -30.24
N GLY A 882 -3.89 -3.63 -31.55
CA GLY A 882 -5.06 -4.10 -32.32
C GLY A 882 -5.69 -5.37 -31.73
N ASP A 883 -4.87 -6.30 -31.24
CA ASP A 883 -5.33 -7.52 -30.58
C ASP A 883 -6.11 -7.24 -29.28
N LYS A 884 -5.86 -6.10 -28.63
CA LYS A 884 -6.58 -5.67 -27.42
C LYS A 884 -7.99 -5.18 -27.75
N MET A 885 -8.18 -4.55 -28.91
CA MET A 885 -9.52 -4.23 -29.44
C MET A 885 -10.27 -5.52 -29.78
N GLY A 886 -9.58 -6.48 -30.40
CA GLY A 886 -10.12 -7.83 -30.63
C GLY A 886 -10.62 -8.49 -29.34
N GLN A 887 -9.87 -8.44 -28.24
CA GLN A 887 -10.28 -8.97 -26.92
C GLN A 887 -11.46 -8.24 -26.27
N ILE A 888 -11.87 -7.08 -26.80
CA ILE A 888 -13.05 -6.33 -26.34
C ILE A 888 -14.28 -6.70 -27.19
N THR A 889 -14.10 -6.91 -28.50
CA THR A 889 -15.16 -7.36 -29.43
C THR A 889 -15.35 -8.89 -29.47
N GLU A 890 -14.44 -9.67 -28.88
CA GLU A 890 -14.45 -11.14 -28.75
C GLU A 890 -15.80 -11.71 -28.27
N LEU A 891 -16.51 -10.97 -27.41
CA LEU A 891 -17.84 -11.35 -26.94
C LEU A 891 -18.88 -11.35 -28.08
N LEU A 892 -18.87 -10.31 -28.94
CA LEU A 892 -19.78 -10.23 -30.08
C LEU A 892 -19.39 -11.29 -31.12
N GLN A 893 -18.11 -11.37 -31.49
CA GLN A 893 -17.54 -12.39 -32.40
C GLN A 893 -18.03 -13.80 -32.12
N ARG A 894 -18.04 -14.18 -30.84
CA ARG A 894 -18.35 -15.55 -30.42
C ARG A 894 -19.84 -15.80 -30.14
N ASN A 895 -20.62 -14.79 -29.74
CA ASN A 895 -22.00 -14.99 -29.26
C ASN A 895 -23.08 -14.27 -30.07
N PHE A 896 -22.70 -13.20 -30.79
CA PHE A 896 -23.58 -12.26 -31.48
C PHE A 896 -22.91 -11.78 -32.79
N PRO A 897 -22.60 -12.68 -33.75
CA PRO A 897 -21.86 -12.31 -34.96
C PRO A 897 -22.60 -11.25 -35.80
N ASP A 898 -23.93 -11.25 -35.79
CA ASP A 898 -24.75 -10.24 -36.46
C ASP A 898 -24.62 -8.85 -35.81
N GLU A 899 -24.43 -8.79 -34.48
CA GLU A 899 -24.16 -7.53 -33.77
C GLU A 899 -22.75 -6.99 -34.06
N GLU A 900 -21.76 -7.86 -34.29
CA GLU A 900 -20.46 -7.42 -34.80
C GLU A 900 -20.58 -6.88 -36.24
N ASN A 901 -21.34 -7.55 -37.11
CA ASN A 901 -21.58 -7.07 -38.48
C ASN A 901 -22.25 -5.67 -38.46
N TYR A 902 -23.27 -5.46 -37.62
CA TYR A 902 -23.87 -4.13 -37.43
C TYR A 902 -22.88 -3.10 -36.87
N LEU A 903 -22.01 -3.49 -35.95
CA LEU A 903 -20.97 -2.61 -35.41
C LEU A 903 -19.92 -2.22 -36.47
N GLU A 904 -19.55 -3.12 -37.39
CA GLU A 904 -18.70 -2.79 -38.54
C GLU A 904 -19.39 -1.81 -39.51
N GLN A 905 -20.65 -2.04 -39.85
CA GLN A 905 -21.43 -1.12 -40.70
C GLN A 905 -21.49 0.30 -40.10
N ILE A 906 -21.72 0.41 -38.79
CA ILE A 906 -21.71 1.69 -38.07
C ILE A 906 -20.28 2.30 -38.02
N ALA A 907 -19.22 1.50 -38.01
CA ALA A 907 -17.84 2.00 -38.08
C ALA A 907 -17.50 2.62 -39.45
N LEU A 908 -18.05 2.03 -40.52
CA LEU A 908 -17.86 2.38 -41.93
C LEU A 908 -18.77 3.52 -42.42
N ASP A 909 -19.68 4.02 -41.56
CA ASP A 909 -20.71 5.01 -41.89
C ASP A 909 -21.74 4.51 -42.93
N GLU A 910 -21.95 3.18 -43.02
CA GLU A 910 -22.90 2.55 -43.93
C GLU A 910 -24.37 2.77 -43.50
N PRO A 911 -25.33 2.81 -44.45
CA PRO A 911 -26.74 3.00 -44.13
C PRO A 911 -27.39 1.70 -43.62
N LEU A 912 -27.73 1.65 -42.33
CA LEU A 912 -28.60 0.60 -41.78
C LEU A 912 -30.08 1.01 -41.90
N GLU A 913 -30.93 0.06 -42.31
CA GLU A 913 -32.39 0.26 -42.38
C GLU A 913 -33.02 0.27 -40.98
N SER A 914 -32.66 -0.69 -40.12
CA SER A 914 -33.02 -0.73 -38.70
C SER A 914 -32.16 -1.75 -37.94
N LEU A 915 -31.81 -1.47 -36.68
CA LEU A 915 -31.25 -2.47 -35.76
C LEU A 915 -32.38 -3.27 -35.08
N PRO A 916 -32.26 -4.60 -34.93
CA PRO A 916 -33.16 -5.38 -34.07
C PRO A 916 -33.11 -4.94 -32.60
N ASP A 917 -34.22 -5.05 -31.87
CA ASP A 917 -34.33 -4.60 -30.46
C ASP A 917 -33.32 -5.29 -29.50
N GLU A 918 -32.94 -6.54 -29.77
CA GLU A 918 -31.93 -7.27 -29.00
C GLU A 918 -30.52 -6.70 -29.25
N ALA A 919 -30.13 -6.59 -30.53
CA ALA A 919 -28.87 -5.94 -30.94
C ALA A 919 -28.77 -4.49 -30.44
N LEU A 920 -29.87 -3.74 -30.50
CA LEU A 920 -29.93 -2.37 -30.01
C LEU A 920 -29.73 -2.31 -28.48
N ARG A 921 -30.37 -3.22 -27.73
CA ARG A 921 -30.20 -3.35 -26.27
C ARG A 921 -28.75 -3.69 -25.91
N HIS A 922 -28.13 -4.63 -26.60
CA HIS A 922 -26.74 -5.04 -26.33
C HIS A 922 -25.74 -3.97 -26.72
N LEU A 923 -25.78 -3.43 -27.95
CA LEU A 923 -24.81 -2.44 -28.41
C LEU A 923 -24.88 -1.10 -27.64
N LEU A 924 -26.09 -0.67 -27.22
CA LEU A 924 -26.25 0.46 -26.29
C LEU A 924 -25.88 0.11 -24.85
N GLY A 925 -26.27 -1.07 -24.35
CA GLY A 925 -26.00 -1.50 -22.96
C GLY A 925 -24.51 -1.73 -22.70
N TYR A 926 -23.78 -2.25 -23.68
CA TYR A 926 -22.31 -2.31 -23.67
C TYR A 926 -21.64 -0.96 -24.02
N HIS A 927 -22.43 0.09 -24.31
CA HIS A 927 -21.99 1.44 -24.70
C HIS A 927 -21.06 1.50 -25.93
N LEU A 928 -21.09 0.47 -26.77
CA LEU A 928 -20.30 0.40 -28.01
C LEU A 928 -20.78 1.44 -29.03
N ILE A 929 -22.10 1.70 -29.05
CA ILE A 929 -22.71 2.75 -29.85
C ILE A 929 -23.48 3.76 -28.99
N HIS A 930 -23.77 4.92 -29.55
CA HIS A 930 -24.72 5.91 -29.06
C HIS A 930 -25.56 6.46 -30.21
N ALA A 931 -26.70 7.08 -29.90
CA ALA A 931 -27.58 7.70 -30.89
C ALA A 931 -27.30 9.20 -31.02
N GLU A 932 -27.10 9.69 -32.23
CA GLU A 932 -26.87 11.10 -32.55
C GLU A 932 -27.64 11.47 -33.84
N GLY A 933 -28.49 12.50 -33.78
CA GLY A 933 -29.20 13.01 -34.97
C GLY A 933 -30.12 12.00 -35.69
N GLY A 934 -30.57 10.94 -34.99
CA GLY A 934 -31.36 9.85 -35.59
C GLY A 934 -30.52 8.77 -36.30
N ARG A 935 -29.20 8.78 -36.13
CA ARG A 935 -28.28 7.70 -36.54
C ARG A 935 -27.54 7.14 -35.33
N TYR A 936 -26.90 5.99 -35.50
CA TYR A 936 -25.97 5.43 -34.52
C TYR A 936 -24.53 5.77 -34.89
N ARG A 937 -23.67 5.93 -33.88
CA ARG A 937 -22.22 6.10 -34.01
C ARG A 937 -21.50 5.29 -32.95
N ILE A 938 -20.28 4.83 -33.26
CA ILE A 938 -19.41 4.16 -32.27
C ILE A 938 -18.92 5.16 -31.23
N THR A 939 -18.99 4.81 -29.95
CA THR A 939 -18.62 5.66 -28.82
C THR A 939 -17.10 5.75 -28.58
N LEU A 940 -16.34 4.74 -29.01
CA LEU A 940 -14.88 4.68 -28.88
C LEU A 940 -14.21 4.99 -30.23
N ASN A 941 -13.58 6.15 -30.41
CA ASN A 941 -12.95 6.50 -31.69
C ASN A 941 -11.76 5.59 -32.06
N LEU A 942 -11.02 5.06 -31.07
CA LEU A 942 -9.99 4.04 -31.31
C LEU A 942 -10.58 2.74 -31.88
N LEU A 943 -11.76 2.32 -31.39
CA LEU A 943 -12.45 1.13 -31.89
C LEU A 943 -12.95 1.36 -33.32
N ARG A 944 -13.54 2.53 -33.60
CA ARG A 944 -14.01 2.90 -34.94
C ARG A 944 -12.88 2.85 -35.98
N ARG A 945 -11.73 3.48 -35.70
CA ARG A 945 -10.56 3.44 -36.59
C ARG A 945 -9.97 2.03 -36.73
N TRP A 946 -9.96 1.24 -35.65
CA TRP A 946 -9.53 -0.16 -35.72
C TRP A 946 -10.45 -1.02 -36.61
N LEU A 947 -11.77 -0.89 -36.50
CA LEU A 947 -12.74 -1.59 -37.35
C LEU A 947 -12.65 -1.16 -38.82
N ARG A 948 -12.62 0.16 -39.09
CA ARG A 948 -12.38 0.71 -40.45
C ARG A 948 -11.12 0.11 -41.08
N ARG A 949 -10.02 0.07 -40.33
CA ARG A 949 -8.75 -0.49 -40.77
C ARG A 949 -8.78 -2.02 -40.90
N ARG A 950 -9.59 -2.73 -40.11
CA ARG A 950 -9.86 -4.18 -40.26
C ARG A 950 -10.59 -4.47 -41.58
N ALA A 951 -11.54 -3.62 -41.96
CA ALA A 951 -12.22 -3.65 -43.26
C ALA A 951 -11.35 -3.14 -44.44
N GLY A 952 -10.10 -2.74 -44.21
CA GLY A 952 -9.16 -2.31 -45.24
C GLY A 952 -9.20 -0.82 -45.61
N VAL A 953 -10.05 -0.03 -44.95
CA VAL A 953 -10.03 1.44 -45.10
C VAL A 953 -8.74 1.97 -44.48
N LYS A 954 -8.05 2.84 -45.23
CA LYS A 954 -6.95 3.64 -44.67
C LYS A 954 -7.54 4.94 -44.14
N ASP A 955 -7.53 5.12 -42.83
CA ASP A 955 -7.58 6.47 -42.26
C ASP A 955 -6.26 7.19 -42.63
N GLU A 956 -6.35 8.47 -42.99
CA GLU A 956 -5.21 9.35 -43.32
C GLU A 956 -4.53 9.92 -42.06
#